data_AF-A0A445FP94-F1
#
_entry.id   AF-A0A445FP94-F1
#
_cell.length_a   1.000
_cell.length_b   1.000
_cell.length_c   1.000
_cell.angle_alpha   90.00
_cell.angle_beta   90.00
_cell.angle_gamma   90.00
#
_symmetry.space_group_name_H-M   'P 1'
#
loop_
_entity.id
_entity.type
_entity.pdbx_description
1 polymer ?
#
loop_
_entity_poly.entity_id
_entity_poly.type
_entity_poly.pdbx_seq_one_letter_code
_entity_poly.pdbx_strand_id
1 'polypeptide(L)'
;MQDQVMALKQRGIKAEYLGSTQKDFTVHSKAEHGQFDILFMTPEKACTVPSSFWSNLLKAGISLFAVDEAHCISEWGHDFRVEYKHLDKLREVLLDVPFVGLTATATEKVRYDIISSLKLNNPYVTIGSFDRTNLFYGVKLLNRGQSFIDELVREISKEVTNGGSTIIYCTTIKDVEQIFKSFAEAGIEAGMYHGQMNGKAREESHRLFVRDELQVMVATIAFGMGIDKPNIRQVIHYGCPKSLESYYQESGRCGRDGIASVCWLYYTRSDFAKGDFYCGDVKSEKQRKAIMESLLAAERYCVLTTCRRKFLLEYFGEKFPADRCGNCDNCKISRKERDMSREAFLLMACIHSCRGIWGLNMPIDVLRGSRAKKILDVQFDKLPLHGLGKNYPANWWKALGHQLISQGYLKEIVSDRYRTISVSSKGEQFLASSRPDYQPPLVLTLTAEMLGEEDNGNTQEAFKTLSTSESEGFSEAEGQLYQMLLEERLKLARSVGTAPYAICGDQTIKKIALTRPSTKARLANIDGVNQHLVTEYGDDFLQVIQKLSQVLNLSLDGEARVATASLQTNEVRKVSLVTNKSNKLTPAKFEAWKKWHEDGCSIHEIANFPGRSAPIKEQSVAEYLLEAAQEGLPFDWARFSEMIGLTQGIISEIQGAISKVGSTDKLKPIKNELPEEISYQHIKTYLTMRNCGISLEAIQSGSNQTGKDDEPAHNASNLSDPTLETCHVERYCEDGISAKSSLEKWDLEIDEVPILPVNGSEVQKLPLVCEGEFTNKRQKVSETKEVNSTKLKATESSVVEWLKNLDEGATLSDVLEHFNGSSKDSVVELLNCLQSDFSIYSKGGTYKIL
;
A
#
# COMPACT_ATOMS: atom_id res chain seq x y z
N MET A 1 14.03 -13.77 -13.05
CA MET A 1 14.64 -15.11 -12.83
C MET A 1 16.14 -15.04 -12.65
N GLN A 2 16.96 -14.84 -13.69
CA GLN A 2 18.42 -14.96 -13.57
C GLN A 2 19.03 -13.99 -12.54
N ASP A 3 18.54 -12.75 -12.48
CA ASP A 3 18.95 -11.72 -11.51
C ASP A 3 18.54 -12.08 -10.06
N GLN A 4 17.32 -12.60 -9.88
CA GLN A 4 16.84 -13.12 -8.59
C GLN A 4 17.70 -14.30 -8.12
N VAL A 5 18.08 -15.23 -9.02
CA VAL A 5 19.00 -16.34 -8.71
C VAL A 5 20.37 -15.82 -8.29
N MET A 6 20.92 -14.81 -8.97
CA MET A 6 22.19 -14.19 -8.56
C MET A 6 22.09 -13.53 -7.17
N ALA A 7 21.03 -12.75 -6.92
CA ALA A 7 20.81 -12.09 -5.63
C ALA A 7 20.57 -13.08 -4.47
N LEU A 8 19.93 -14.23 -4.73
CA LEU A 8 19.73 -15.29 -3.75
C LEU A 8 21.04 -16.05 -3.45
N LYS A 9 21.83 -16.37 -4.48
CA LYS A 9 23.17 -16.99 -4.30
C LYS A 9 24.12 -16.08 -3.51
N GLN A 10 24.09 -14.76 -3.75
CA GLN A 10 24.84 -13.77 -2.96
C GLN A 10 24.44 -13.75 -1.47
N ARG A 11 23.20 -14.17 -1.14
CA ARG A 11 22.70 -14.30 0.24
C ARG A 11 22.90 -15.72 0.82
N GLY A 12 23.66 -16.58 0.14
CA GLY A 12 23.93 -17.96 0.56
C GLY A 12 22.79 -18.96 0.31
N ILE A 13 21.71 -18.55 -0.36
CA ILE A 13 20.55 -19.40 -0.65
C ILE A 13 20.80 -20.20 -1.93
N LYS A 14 20.51 -21.50 -1.92
CA LYS A 14 20.71 -22.41 -3.07
C LYS A 14 19.61 -22.22 -4.11
N ALA A 15 19.64 -21.09 -4.80
CA ALA A 15 18.73 -20.82 -5.90
C ALA A 15 19.32 -21.26 -7.25
N GLU A 16 18.47 -21.70 -8.20
CA GLU A 16 18.86 -21.91 -9.61
C GLU A 16 17.65 -21.75 -10.54
N TYR A 17 17.88 -21.62 -11.86
CA TYR A 17 16.81 -21.61 -12.85
C TYR A 17 16.88 -22.76 -13.87
N LEU A 18 15.71 -23.22 -14.32
CA LEU A 18 15.53 -24.17 -15.42
C LEU A 18 14.74 -23.51 -16.56
N GLY A 19 15.40 -23.33 -17.70
CA GLY A 19 14.82 -22.74 -18.90
C GLY A 19 15.63 -23.07 -20.14
N SER A 20 15.17 -22.65 -21.32
CA SER A 20 15.84 -22.92 -22.61
C SER A 20 17.24 -22.31 -22.75
N THR A 21 17.60 -21.33 -21.92
CA THR A 21 18.92 -20.68 -21.90
C THR A 21 19.91 -21.28 -20.91
N GLN A 22 19.51 -22.26 -20.09
CA GLN A 22 20.37 -22.87 -19.08
C GLN A 22 21.49 -23.68 -19.75
N LYS A 23 22.73 -23.47 -19.31
CA LYS A 23 23.95 -24.06 -19.88
C LYS A 23 24.52 -25.21 -19.03
N ASP A 24 24.26 -25.23 -17.72
CA ASP A 24 24.63 -26.35 -16.87
C ASP A 24 23.54 -27.45 -16.94
N PHE A 25 23.82 -28.50 -17.73
CA PHE A 25 22.95 -29.66 -17.86
C PHE A 25 22.74 -30.42 -16.54
N THR A 26 23.65 -30.30 -15.57
CA THR A 26 23.53 -30.99 -14.28
C THR A 26 22.43 -30.40 -13.40
N VAL A 27 22.01 -29.14 -13.64
CA VAL A 27 20.92 -28.47 -12.89
C VAL A 27 19.64 -29.30 -12.89
N HIS A 28 19.30 -29.97 -14.00
CA HIS A 28 18.07 -30.75 -14.08
C HIS A 28 18.08 -31.92 -13.09
N SER A 29 19.17 -32.69 -13.04
CA SER A 29 19.31 -33.81 -12.10
C SER A 29 19.50 -33.34 -10.66
N LYS A 30 20.25 -32.25 -10.42
CA LYS A 30 20.38 -31.62 -9.10
C LYS A 30 19.02 -31.18 -8.54
N ALA A 31 18.13 -30.67 -9.40
CA ALA A 31 16.76 -30.33 -9.03
C ALA A 31 15.94 -31.57 -8.64
N GLU A 32 15.95 -32.65 -9.43
CA GLU A 32 15.25 -33.90 -9.07
C GLU A 32 15.65 -34.48 -7.70
N HIS A 33 16.88 -34.22 -7.27
CA HIS A 33 17.43 -34.63 -5.97
C HIS A 33 17.27 -33.57 -4.86
N GLY A 34 16.47 -32.52 -5.06
CA GLY A 34 16.18 -31.50 -4.04
C GLY A 34 17.37 -30.64 -3.61
N GLN A 35 18.40 -30.46 -4.44
CA GLN A 35 19.62 -29.73 -4.05
C GLN A 35 19.47 -28.19 -4.01
N PHE A 36 18.29 -27.66 -4.33
CA PHE A 36 18.02 -26.22 -4.40
C PHE A 36 16.87 -25.85 -3.45
N ASP A 37 17.07 -24.79 -2.68
CA ASP A 37 16.04 -24.25 -1.78
C ASP A 37 14.97 -23.48 -2.58
N ILE A 38 15.33 -22.94 -3.76
CA ILE A 38 14.41 -22.23 -4.69
C ILE A 38 14.78 -22.58 -6.15
N LEU A 39 13.84 -23.18 -6.88
CA LEU A 39 13.98 -23.47 -8.32
C LEU A 39 13.05 -22.57 -9.15
N PHE A 40 13.63 -21.67 -9.94
CA PHE A 40 12.87 -20.87 -10.92
C PHE A 40 12.67 -21.65 -12.21
N MET A 41 11.47 -21.59 -12.80
CA MET A 41 11.17 -22.25 -14.08
C MET A 41 10.41 -21.30 -14.99
N THR A 42 10.69 -21.36 -16.30
CA THR A 42 9.82 -20.71 -17.28
C THR A 42 8.52 -21.54 -17.44
N PRO A 43 7.34 -20.95 -17.71
CA PRO A 43 6.09 -21.70 -17.88
C PRO A 43 6.18 -22.75 -18.99
N GLU A 44 6.83 -22.40 -20.10
CA GLU A 44 7.13 -23.30 -21.23
C GLU A 44 7.91 -24.52 -20.73
N LYS A 45 8.88 -24.33 -19.83
CA LYS A 45 9.70 -25.42 -19.28
C LYS A 45 8.95 -26.24 -18.24
N ALA A 46 8.13 -25.60 -17.39
CA ALA A 46 7.30 -26.28 -16.39
C ALA A 46 6.27 -27.23 -17.05
N CYS A 47 5.69 -26.83 -18.17
CA CYS A 47 4.74 -27.65 -18.93
C CYS A 47 5.38 -28.67 -19.90
N THR A 48 6.71 -28.63 -20.13
CA THR A 48 7.41 -29.54 -21.06
C THR A 48 8.40 -30.50 -20.38
N VAL A 49 8.68 -30.37 -19.08
CA VAL A 49 9.37 -31.45 -18.34
C VAL A 49 8.43 -32.66 -18.17
N PRO A 50 8.94 -33.90 -18.28
CA PRO A 50 8.10 -35.10 -18.08
C PRO A 50 7.52 -35.17 -16.67
N SER A 51 6.36 -35.79 -16.50
CA SER A 51 5.73 -35.98 -15.18
C SER A 51 6.65 -36.69 -14.18
N SER A 52 7.58 -37.54 -14.64
CA SER A 52 8.59 -38.18 -13.80
C SER A 52 9.51 -37.19 -13.08
N PHE A 53 9.84 -36.05 -13.70
CA PHE A 53 10.62 -34.98 -13.06
C PHE A 53 9.87 -34.43 -11.83
N TRP A 54 8.59 -34.10 -12.02
CA TRP A 54 7.72 -33.64 -10.94
C TRP A 54 7.53 -34.70 -9.86
N SER A 55 7.34 -35.97 -10.23
CA SER A 55 7.25 -37.08 -9.28
C SER A 55 8.56 -37.40 -8.55
N ASN A 56 9.72 -37.07 -9.11
CA ASN A 56 11.01 -37.21 -8.43
C ASN A 56 11.24 -36.04 -7.48
N LEU A 57 11.02 -34.81 -7.95
CA LEU A 57 11.10 -33.59 -7.14
C LEU A 57 10.12 -33.64 -5.94
N LEU A 58 8.91 -34.18 -6.11
CA LEU A 58 7.93 -34.35 -5.04
C LEU A 58 8.40 -35.34 -3.94
N LYS A 59 9.17 -36.38 -4.30
CA LYS A 59 9.79 -37.31 -3.32
C LYS A 59 10.95 -36.66 -2.56
N ALA A 60 11.67 -35.73 -3.19
CA ALA A 60 12.69 -34.91 -2.52
C ALA A 60 12.06 -33.85 -1.60
N GLY A 61 10.85 -33.39 -1.95
CA GLY A 61 10.01 -32.49 -1.16
C GLY A 61 9.75 -31.16 -1.88
N ILE A 62 8.48 -30.76 -1.98
CA ILE A 62 8.06 -29.46 -2.53
C ILE A 62 7.17 -28.76 -1.51
N SER A 63 7.65 -27.67 -0.91
CA SER A 63 6.89 -26.93 0.10
C SER A 63 5.85 -25.97 -0.47
N LEU A 64 6.05 -25.47 -1.70
CA LEU A 64 5.21 -24.44 -2.33
C LEU A 64 5.44 -24.44 -3.85
N PHE A 65 4.38 -24.18 -4.62
CA PHE A 65 4.47 -23.83 -6.04
C PHE A 65 4.04 -22.37 -6.25
N ALA A 66 4.97 -21.51 -6.66
CA ALA A 66 4.73 -20.07 -6.84
C ALA A 66 4.64 -19.69 -8.33
N VAL A 67 3.50 -19.09 -8.70
CA VAL A 67 3.25 -18.52 -10.03
C VAL A 67 3.45 -17.01 -9.95
N ASP A 68 4.64 -16.54 -10.32
CA ASP A 68 4.97 -15.12 -10.42
C ASP A 68 4.41 -14.50 -11.72
N GLU A 69 4.10 -13.20 -11.66
CA GLU A 69 3.34 -12.44 -12.67
C GLU A 69 2.09 -13.19 -13.21
N ALA A 70 1.31 -13.76 -12.29
CA ALA A 70 0.15 -14.60 -12.58
C ALA A 70 -0.93 -13.95 -13.47
N HIS A 71 -0.92 -12.62 -13.65
CA HIS A 71 -1.82 -11.93 -14.58
C HIS A 71 -1.70 -12.43 -16.03
N CYS A 72 -0.54 -12.99 -16.41
CA CYS A 72 -0.30 -13.59 -17.73
C CYS A 72 -1.28 -14.73 -18.08
N ILE A 73 -2.00 -15.31 -17.12
CA ILE A 73 -2.97 -16.39 -17.36
C ILE A 73 -4.31 -15.90 -17.96
N SER A 74 -4.63 -14.61 -17.80
CA SER A 74 -5.92 -14.04 -18.19
C SER A 74 -5.85 -13.32 -19.53
N GLU A 75 -6.85 -13.54 -20.39
CA GLU A 75 -7.07 -12.73 -21.61
C GLU A 75 -7.55 -11.30 -21.31
N TRP A 76 -7.88 -10.99 -20.05
CA TRP A 76 -8.07 -9.61 -19.57
C TRP A 76 -6.77 -8.99 -19.01
N GLY A 77 -5.67 -9.76 -18.92
CA GLY A 77 -4.35 -9.28 -18.52
C GLY A 77 -3.60 -8.62 -19.69
N HIS A 78 -2.66 -7.74 -19.37
CA HIS A 78 -1.94 -6.93 -20.36
C HIS A 78 -0.79 -7.67 -21.08
N ASP A 79 -0.36 -8.82 -20.56
CA ASP A 79 0.65 -9.70 -21.18
C ASP A 79 0.17 -11.17 -21.16
N PHE A 80 -0.96 -11.46 -21.81
CA PHE A 80 -1.54 -12.80 -21.87
C PHE A 80 -0.61 -13.82 -22.56
N ARG A 81 -0.36 -14.96 -21.90
CA ARG A 81 0.45 -16.08 -22.39
C ARG A 81 -0.31 -17.41 -22.19
N VAL A 82 -0.33 -18.24 -23.23
CA VAL A 82 -1.15 -19.48 -23.26
C VAL A 82 -0.61 -20.52 -22.28
N GLU A 83 0.70 -20.53 -22.07
CA GLU A 83 1.45 -21.49 -21.26
C GLU A 83 1.07 -21.40 -19.77
N TYR A 84 0.74 -20.20 -19.28
CA TYR A 84 0.23 -20.03 -17.92
C TYR A 84 -1.09 -20.81 -17.71
N LYS A 85 -1.96 -20.90 -18.74
CA LYS A 85 -3.21 -21.70 -18.69
C LYS A 85 -2.97 -23.22 -18.73
N HIS A 86 -1.72 -23.68 -18.69
CA HIS A 86 -1.36 -25.10 -18.61
C HIS A 86 -0.64 -25.48 -17.32
N LEU A 87 -0.41 -24.51 -16.42
CA LEU A 87 0.06 -24.76 -15.05
C LEU A 87 -1.02 -25.45 -14.19
N ASP A 88 -2.28 -25.39 -14.61
CA ASP A 88 -3.44 -26.05 -14.00
C ASP A 88 -3.32 -27.60 -13.98
N LYS A 89 -2.59 -28.17 -14.95
CA LYS A 89 -2.30 -29.60 -15.06
C LYS A 89 -1.32 -30.08 -14.00
N LEU A 90 -0.49 -29.18 -13.47
CA LEU A 90 0.46 -29.54 -12.41
C LEU A 90 -0.28 -29.95 -11.12
N ARG A 91 -1.54 -29.55 -10.93
CA ARG A 91 -2.42 -30.07 -9.86
C ARG A 91 -2.64 -31.59 -9.91
N GLU A 92 -2.53 -32.21 -11.09
CA GLU A 92 -2.73 -33.66 -11.26
C GLU A 92 -1.52 -34.48 -10.77
N VAL A 93 -0.38 -33.82 -10.52
CA VAL A 93 0.87 -34.43 -10.02
C VAL A 93 1.26 -33.88 -8.64
N LEU A 94 0.99 -32.60 -8.38
CA LEU A 94 1.34 -31.85 -7.18
C LEU A 94 0.11 -31.69 -6.26
N LEU A 95 -0.51 -32.83 -5.89
CA LEU A 95 -1.81 -32.90 -5.20
C LEU A 95 -1.81 -32.10 -3.89
N ASP A 96 -0.88 -32.40 -2.99
CA ASP A 96 -0.81 -31.81 -1.64
C ASP A 96 0.03 -30.52 -1.58
N VAL A 97 0.53 -30.02 -2.71
CA VAL A 97 1.39 -28.84 -2.76
C VAL A 97 0.54 -27.56 -2.77
N PRO A 98 0.76 -26.60 -1.85
CA PRO A 98 0.08 -25.31 -1.90
C PRO A 98 0.56 -24.51 -3.12
N PHE A 99 -0.37 -23.85 -3.82
CA PHE A 99 -0.07 -22.97 -4.94
C PHE A 99 -0.34 -21.52 -4.52
N VAL A 100 0.56 -20.60 -4.88
CA VAL A 100 0.36 -19.14 -4.72
C VAL A 100 0.48 -18.45 -6.08
N GLY A 101 -0.42 -17.51 -6.36
CA GLY A 101 -0.35 -16.62 -7.53
C GLY A 101 0.03 -15.21 -7.08
N LEU A 102 1.11 -14.65 -7.64
CA LEU A 102 1.64 -13.33 -7.32
C LEU A 102 1.54 -12.42 -8.55
N THR A 103 1.17 -11.15 -8.37
CA THR A 103 0.99 -10.18 -9.47
C THR A 103 0.84 -8.75 -8.94
N ALA A 104 1.37 -7.77 -9.66
CA ALA A 104 1.33 -6.36 -9.27
C ALA A 104 0.17 -5.54 -9.87
N THR A 105 -0.59 -6.08 -10.84
CA THR A 105 -1.53 -5.29 -11.67
C THR A 105 -2.92 -5.93 -11.87
N ALA A 106 -3.28 -6.96 -11.10
CA ALA A 106 -4.51 -7.70 -11.33
C ALA A 106 -5.79 -6.94 -10.90
N THR A 107 -6.49 -6.39 -11.90
CA THR A 107 -7.89 -5.95 -11.79
C THR A 107 -8.79 -7.10 -11.35
N GLU A 108 -9.99 -6.79 -10.87
CA GLU A 108 -10.94 -7.79 -10.34
C GLU A 108 -11.24 -8.94 -11.31
N LYS A 109 -11.49 -8.64 -12.59
CA LYS A 109 -11.66 -9.65 -13.66
C LYS A 109 -10.45 -10.60 -13.74
N VAL A 110 -9.23 -10.06 -13.67
CA VAL A 110 -7.98 -10.83 -13.76
C VAL A 110 -7.78 -11.70 -12.51
N ARG A 111 -8.14 -11.22 -11.31
CA ARG A 111 -8.10 -12.02 -10.07
C ARG A 111 -9.00 -13.26 -10.15
N TYR A 112 -10.22 -13.11 -10.68
CA TYR A 112 -11.11 -14.25 -10.91
C TYR A 112 -10.57 -15.23 -11.97
N ASP A 113 -10.07 -14.73 -13.11
CA ASP A 113 -9.43 -15.59 -14.14
C ASP A 113 -8.21 -16.34 -13.56
N ILE A 114 -7.40 -15.74 -12.66
CA ILE A 114 -6.27 -16.41 -11.98
C ILE A 114 -6.74 -17.54 -11.07
N ILE A 115 -7.68 -17.26 -10.16
CA ILE A 115 -8.19 -18.22 -9.17
C ILE A 115 -8.80 -19.44 -9.86
N SER A 116 -9.60 -19.19 -10.91
CA SER A 116 -10.23 -20.23 -11.72
C SER A 116 -9.19 -21.05 -12.50
N SER A 117 -8.28 -20.38 -13.21
CA SER A 117 -7.33 -21.07 -14.11
C SER A 117 -6.27 -21.87 -13.36
N LEU A 118 -5.78 -21.39 -12.21
CA LEU A 118 -4.83 -22.16 -11.37
C LEU A 118 -5.50 -23.23 -10.50
N LYS A 119 -6.83 -23.41 -10.60
CA LYS A 119 -7.64 -24.30 -9.74
C LYS A 119 -7.27 -24.10 -8.26
N LEU A 120 -7.40 -22.86 -7.77
CA LEU A 120 -7.12 -22.55 -6.38
C LEU A 120 -8.34 -22.91 -5.52
N ASN A 121 -8.18 -23.91 -4.64
CA ASN A 121 -9.24 -24.38 -3.74
C ASN A 121 -9.37 -23.40 -2.56
N ASN A 122 -10.39 -22.56 -2.58
CA ASN A 122 -10.70 -21.57 -1.52
C ASN A 122 -9.46 -20.75 -1.07
N PRO A 123 -8.77 -20.03 -1.98
CA PRO A 123 -7.54 -19.33 -1.66
C PRO A 123 -7.77 -18.17 -0.70
N TYR A 124 -6.80 -17.94 0.19
CA TYR A 124 -6.67 -16.66 0.88
C TYR A 124 -6.24 -15.58 -0.12
N VAL A 125 -7.11 -14.60 -0.35
CA VAL A 125 -6.85 -13.49 -1.29
C VAL A 125 -6.53 -12.23 -0.49
N THR A 126 -5.26 -11.83 -0.51
CA THR A 126 -4.81 -10.53 0.00
C THR A 126 -4.60 -9.54 -1.14
N ILE A 127 -4.94 -8.27 -0.91
CA ILE A 127 -4.77 -7.17 -1.87
C ILE A 127 -4.11 -6.02 -1.10
N GLY A 128 -2.86 -5.69 -1.45
CA GLY A 128 -2.20 -4.49 -0.97
C GLY A 128 -2.72 -3.23 -1.68
N SER A 129 -2.51 -2.06 -1.07
CA SER A 129 -2.80 -0.78 -1.74
C SER A 129 -1.88 -0.57 -2.94
N PHE A 130 -2.46 -0.01 -4.00
CA PHE A 130 -1.79 0.46 -5.21
C PHE A 130 -1.28 1.91 -5.04
N ASP A 131 -1.47 2.58 -3.90
CA ASP A 131 -0.94 3.94 -3.68
C ASP A 131 0.56 3.91 -3.40
N ARG A 132 1.33 4.17 -4.46
CA ARG A 132 2.74 4.55 -4.39
C ARG A 132 2.87 6.01 -3.96
N THR A 133 2.72 6.25 -2.66
CA THR A 133 2.63 7.59 -2.07
C THR A 133 3.82 8.50 -2.43
N ASN A 134 5.01 7.92 -2.50
CA ASN A 134 6.26 8.59 -2.85
C ASN A 134 6.41 8.99 -4.33
N LEU A 135 5.52 8.52 -5.22
CA LEU A 135 5.57 8.83 -6.65
C LEU A 135 4.75 10.06 -7.00
N PHE A 136 5.41 11.06 -7.59
CA PHE A 136 4.77 12.12 -8.33
C PHE A 136 4.38 11.61 -9.73
N TYR A 137 3.16 11.90 -10.16
CA TYR A 137 2.68 11.59 -11.51
C TYR A 137 2.43 12.86 -12.31
N GLY A 138 2.94 12.95 -13.54
CA GLY A 138 2.69 14.08 -14.43
C GLY A 138 2.65 13.70 -15.91
N VAL A 139 1.92 14.49 -16.71
CA VAL A 139 1.84 14.31 -18.17
C VAL A 139 2.15 15.61 -18.90
N LYS A 140 3.08 15.58 -19.88
CA LYS A 140 3.32 16.68 -20.83
C LYS A 140 2.86 16.28 -22.25
N LEU A 141 2.62 17.26 -23.12
CA LEU A 141 2.46 17.00 -24.55
C LEU A 141 3.83 16.73 -25.19
N LEU A 142 3.90 15.72 -26.06
CA LEU A 142 5.12 15.33 -26.77
C LEU A 142 5.24 16.08 -28.11
N ASN A 143 6.36 16.79 -28.29
CA ASN A 143 6.83 17.20 -29.60
C ASN A 143 7.99 16.28 -30.02
N ARG A 144 7.97 15.73 -31.24
CA ARG A 144 9.02 14.84 -31.75
C ARG A 144 10.12 15.59 -32.54
N GLY A 145 10.10 16.93 -32.53
CA GLY A 145 11.19 17.76 -33.05
C GLY A 145 12.42 17.73 -32.15
N GLN A 146 13.62 17.87 -32.74
CA GLN A 146 14.89 17.73 -32.02
C GLN A 146 15.02 18.68 -30.82
N SER A 147 14.51 19.92 -30.92
CA SER A 147 14.54 20.90 -29.82
C SER A 147 13.88 20.43 -28.52
N PHE A 148 12.88 19.55 -28.58
CA PHE A 148 12.26 18.92 -27.41
C PHE A 148 13.15 17.82 -26.82
N ILE A 149 13.88 17.08 -27.65
CA ILE A 149 14.86 16.09 -27.20
C ILE A 149 16.06 16.81 -26.57
N ASP A 150 16.52 17.91 -27.15
CA ASP A 150 17.58 18.76 -26.58
C ASP A 150 17.15 19.34 -25.23
N GLU A 151 15.86 19.70 -25.07
CA GLU A 151 15.29 20.13 -23.79
C GLU A 151 15.22 18.99 -22.78
N LEU A 152 14.76 17.80 -23.20
CA LEU A 152 14.70 16.61 -22.36
C LEU A 152 16.08 16.18 -21.84
N VAL A 153 17.10 16.21 -22.69
CA VAL A 153 18.50 15.92 -22.32
C VAL A 153 19.01 16.97 -21.31
N ARG A 154 18.65 18.25 -21.47
CA ARG A 154 18.97 19.32 -20.49
C ARG A 154 18.20 19.24 -19.17
N GLU A 155 16.97 18.70 -19.16
CA GLU A 155 16.24 18.40 -17.92
C GLU A 155 16.95 17.26 -17.18
N ILE A 156 17.14 16.11 -17.85
CA ILE A 156 17.67 14.88 -17.24
C ILE A 156 19.13 15.03 -16.80
N SER A 157 19.94 15.80 -17.54
CA SER A 157 21.34 16.11 -17.16
C SER A 157 21.46 16.63 -15.73
N LYS A 158 20.49 17.42 -15.25
CA LYS A 158 20.47 18.00 -13.90
C LYS A 158 20.12 16.96 -12.82
N GLU A 159 19.18 16.06 -13.12
CA GLU A 159 18.82 14.97 -12.22
C GLU A 159 19.96 13.96 -12.08
N VAL A 160 20.69 13.70 -13.18
CA VAL A 160 21.90 12.85 -13.17
C VAL A 160 23.01 13.48 -12.33
N THR A 161 23.22 14.80 -12.37
CA THR A 161 24.18 15.48 -11.47
C THR A 161 23.79 15.47 -9.99
N ASN A 162 22.52 15.17 -9.67
CA ASN A 162 22.05 14.95 -8.30
C ASN A 162 22.19 13.47 -7.87
N GLY A 163 22.78 12.61 -8.70
CA GLY A 163 22.92 11.17 -8.43
C GLY A 163 21.67 10.34 -8.76
N GLY A 164 20.70 10.90 -9.50
CA GLY A 164 19.41 10.27 -9.75
C GLY A 164 19.34 9.40 -11.01
N SER A 165 19.19 8.08 -10.83
CA SER A 165 19.02 7.16 -11.97
C SER A 165 17.68 7.35 -12.67
N THR A 166 17.70 7.35 -14.01
CA THR A 166 16.56 7.66 -14.90
C THR A 166 16.31 6.57 -15.94
N ILE A 167 15.06 6.16 -16.14
CA ILE A 167 14.64 5.27 -17.25
C ILE A 167 13.73 6.01 -18.22
N ILE A 168 14.01 5.91 -19.53
CA ILE A 168 13.17 6.48 -20.60
C ILE A 168 12.56 5.34 -21.43
N TYR A 169 11.26 5.13 -21.28
CA TYR A 169 10.45 4.14 -21.99
C TYR A 169 9.90 4.69 -23.30
N CYS A 170 10.55 4.33 -24.41
CA CYS A 170 10.21 4.74 -25.75
C CYS A 170 9.26 3.77 -26.45
N THR A 171 8.27 4.31 -27.16
CA THR A 171 7.29 3.51 -27.92
C THR A 171 7.86 2.86 -29.20
N THR A 172 9.00 3.32 -29.72
CA THR A 172 9.67 2.73 -30.89
C THR A 172 11.19 2.62 -30.71
N ILE A 173 11.83 1.73 -31.46
CA ILE A 173 13.30 1.57 -31.47
C ILE A 173 13.99 2.82 -32.03
N LYS A 174 13.38 3.49 -33.02
CA LYS A 174 13.93 4.74 -33.60
C LYS A 174 13.99 5.87 -32.58
N ASP A 175 12.97 5.96 -31.70
CA ASP A 175 12.96 6.92 -30.60
C ASP A 175 14.08 6.60 -29.58
N VAL A 176 14.33 5.31 -29.29
CA VAL A 176 15.45 4.87 -28.44
C VAL A 176 16.79 5.32 -29.05
N GLU A 177 17.03 4.99 -30.31
CA GLU A 177 18.28 5.31 -31.02
C GLU A 177 18.53 6.82 -31.11
N GLN A 178 17.49 7.62 -31.40
CA GLN A 178 17.60 9.09 -31.49
C GLN A 178 17.89 9.74 -30.14
N ILE A 179 17.18 9.33 -29.08
CA ILE A 179 17.38 9.90 -27.74
C ILE A 179 18.72 9.47 -27.16
N PHE A 180 19.13 8.20 -27.33
CA PHE A 180 20.45 7.70 -26.95
C PHE A 180 21.58 8.48 -27.64
N LYS A 181 21.47 8.71 -28.96
CA LYS A 181 22.42 9.54 -29.71
C LYS A 181 22.50 10.97 -29.16
N SER A 182 21.37 11.56 -28.79
CA SER A 182 21.30 12.92 -28.24
C SER A 182 21.97 13.04 -26.86
N PHE A 183 21.94 11.99 -26.03
CA PHE A 183 22.73 11.93 -24.79
C PHE A 183 24.23 11.81 -25.06
N ALA A 184 24.64 10.97 -26.01
CA ALA A 184 26.04 10.83 -26.39
C ALA A 184 26.62 12.14 -26.95
N GLU A 185 25.85 12.87 -27.75
CA GLU A 185 26.22 14.20 -28.27
C GLU A 185 26.28 15.29 -27.17
N ALA A 186 25.56 15.11 -26.06
CA ALA A 186 25.66 15.94 -24.87
C ALA A 186 26.74 15.48 -23.87
N GLY A 187 27.49 14.41 -24.17
CA GLY A 187 28.54 13.87 -23.29
C GLY A 187 28.02 13.13 -22.05
N ILE A 188 26.78 12.64 -22.07
CA ILE A 188 26.15 11.96 -20.93
C ILE A 188 26.19 10.44 -21.14
N GLU A 189 26.72 9.71 -20.16
CA GLU A 189 26.80 8.26 -20.17
C GLU A 189 25.41 7.61 -19.94
N ALA A 190 24.76 7.26 -21.05
CA ALA A 190 23.49 6.55 -21.09
C ALA A 190 23.67 5.10 -21.56
N GLY A 191 22.78 4.21 -21.11
CA GLY A 191 22.59 2.87 -21.65
C GLY A 191 21.49 2.82 -22.71
N MET A 192 21.51 1.77 -23.53
CA MET A 192 20.48 1.49 -24.53
C MET A 192 19.92 0.08 -24.34
N TYR A 193 18.61 -0.12 -24.47
CA TYR A 193 18.01 -1.46 -24.40
C TYR A 193 16.75 -1.64 -25.28
N HIS A 194 16.89 -2.42 -26.36
CA HIS A 194 15.75 -2.83 -27.20
C HIS A 194 15.92 -4.25 -27.76
N GLY A 195 14.82 -4.91 -28.11
CA GLY A 195 14.80 -6.34 -28.49
C GLY A 195 15.64 -6.74 -29.71
N GLN A 196 16.04 -5.78 -30.56
CA GLN A 196 16.92 -6.02 -31.71
C GLN A 196 18.42 -5.99 -31.36
N MET A 197 18.79 -5.54 -30.15
CA MET A 197 20.19 -5.60 -29.69
C MET A 197 20.64 -7.03 -29.42
N ASN A 198 21.92 -7.30 -29.71
CA ASN A 198 22.55 -8.58 -29.41
C ASN A 198 22.52 -8.87 -27.89
N GLY A 199 22.47 -10.15 -27.52
CA GLY A 199 22.29 -10.57 -26.13
C GLY A 199 23.35 -10.04 -25.16
N LYS A 200 24.63 -10.03 -25.56
CA LYS A 200 25.73 -9.53 -24.71
C LYS A 200 25.63 -8.03 -24.47
N ALA A 201 25.28 -7.24 -25.48
CA ALA A 201 25.11 -5.80 -25.34
C ALA A 201 23.91 -5.44 -24.44
N ARG A 202 22.85 -6.24 -24.45
CA ARG A 202 21.72 -6.11 -23.52
C ARG A 202 22.09 -6.48 -22.10
N GLU A 203 22.77 -7.61 -21.91
CA GLU A 203 23.28 -8.09 -20.62
C GLU A 203 24.24 -7.07 -19.98
N GLU A 204 25.16 -6.51 -20.77
CA GLU A 204 26.12 -5.49 -20.34
C GLU A 204 25.44 -4.15 -20.01
N SER A 205 24.57 -3.63 -20.89
CA SER A 205 23.83 -2.37 -20.62
C SER A 205 22.95 -2.48 -19.37
N HIS A 206 22.35 -3.65 -19.14
CA HIS A 206 21.62 -3.95 -17.90
C HIS A 206 22.56 -4.00 -16.68
N ARG A 207 23.68 -4.74 -16.77
CA ARG A 207 24.69 -4.85 -15.71
C ARG A 207 25.20 -3.47 -15.26
N LEU A 208 25.56 -2.62 -16.21
CA LEU A 208 26.09 -1.28 -15.97
C LEU A 208 25.07 -0.38 -15.26
N PHE A 209 23.82 -0.33 -15.75
CA PHE A 209 22.75 0.46 -15.14
C PHE A 209 22.37 -0.03 -13.73
N VAL A 210 22.32 -1.35 -13.53
CA VAL A 210 22.07 -1.96 -12.21
C VAL A 210 23.16 -1.59 -11.20
N ARG A 211 24.42 -1.44 -11.64
CA ARG A 211 25.56 -1.14 -10.76
C ARG A 211 25.86 0.35 -10.54
N ASP A 212 24.98 1.25 -10.99
CA ASP A 212 25.24 2.70 -11.01
C ASP A 212 26.51 3.09 -11.82
N GLU A 213 26.92 2.23 -12.76
CA GLU A 213 27.93 2.55 -13.79
C GLU A 213 27.31 3.36 -14.94
N LEU A 214 25.99 3.29 -15.14
CA LEU A 214 25.22 4.18 -16.03
C LEU A 214 24.00 4.74 -15.28
N GLN A 215 23.77 6.05 -15.37
CA GLN A 215 22.66 6.72 -14.67
C GLN A 215 21.40 6.89 -15.53
N VAL A 216 21.52 6.93 -16.86
CA VAL A 216 20.36 6.98 -17.77
C VAL A 216 20.24 5.64 -18.50
N MET A 217 19.02 5.12 -18.66
CA MET A 217 18.71 4.05 -19.62
C MET A 217 17.63 4.49 -20.60
N VAL A 218 17.92 4.41 -21.89
CA VAL A 218 16.94 4.63 -22.97
C VAL A 218 16.51 3.28 -23.53
N ALA A 219 15.22 2.95 -23.44
CA ALA A 219 14.76 1.59 -23.71
C ALA A 219 13.34 1.49 -24.27
N THR A 220 13.01 0.32 -24.84
CA THR A 220 11.60 -0.07 -25.04
C THR A 220 11.10 -0.92 -23.86
N ILE A 221 9.80 -1.23 -23.85
CA ILE A 221 9.11 -2.09 -22.85
C ILE A 221 9.84 -3.43 -22.57
N ALA A 222 10.68 -3.90 -23.49
CA ALA A 222 11.55 -5.07 -23.30
C ALA A 222 12.53 -4.94 -22.11
N PHE A 223 12.83 -3.72 -21.66
CA PHE A 223 13.63 -3.42 -20.46
C PHE A 223 12.72 -3.29 -19.24
N GLY A 224 12.43 -4.37 -18.53
CA GLY A 224 11.48 -4.28 -17.42
C GLY A 224 11.48 -5.45 -16.48
N MET A 225 10.94 -6.59 -16.95
CA MET A 225 10.39 -7.66 -16.10
C MET A 225 11.31 -8.12 -14.94
N GLY A 226 12.64 -8.15 -15.10
CA GLY A 226 13.59 -8.56 -14.07
C GLY A 226 14.23 -7.46 -13.22
N ILE A 227 14.02 -6.17 -13.53
CA ILE A 227 14.80 -5.07 -12.92
C ILE A 227 14.35 -4.82 -11.47
N ASP A 228 15.30 -4.94 -10.54
CA ASP A 228 15.16 -4.56 -9.14
C ASP A 228 16.31 -3.65 -8.66
N LYS A 229 16.33 -2.44 -9.24
CA LYS A 229 17.17 -1.31 -8.81
C LYS A 229 16.27 -0.36 -8.00
N PRO A 230 16.46 -0.22 -6.68
CA PRO A 230 15.47 0.45 -5.82
C PRO A 230 15.49 1.98 -5.93
N ASN A 231 16.64 2.56 -6.32
CA ASN A 231 16.93 3.99 -6.31
C ASN A 231 16.72 4.69 -7.66
N ILE A 232 15.75 4.24 -8.47
CA ILE A 232 15.35 4.96 -9.69
C ILE A 232 14.60 6.23 -9.28
N ARG A 233 15.22 7.41 -9.50
CA ARG A 233 14.64 8.72 -9.17
C ARG A 233 13.62 9.18 -10.21
N GLN A 234 13.79 8.84 -11.48
CA GLN A 234 12.91 9.28 -12.56
C GLN A 234 12.54 8.17 -13.56
N VAL A 235 11.27 8.14 -13.98
CA VAL A 235 10.79 7.32 -15.11
C VAL A 235 10.05 8.23 -16.09
N ILE A 236 10.35 8.12 -17.38
CA ILE A 236 9.75 8.92 -18.45
C ILE A 236 9.20 8.02 -19.55
N HIS A 237 7.92 8.11 -19.84
CA HIS A 237 7.30 7.45 -21.00
C HIS A 237 7.31 8.37 -22.23
N TYR A 238 8.10 8.04 -23.25
CA TYR A 238 8.22 8.76 -24.51
C TYR A 238 7.26 8.17 -25.57
N GLY A 239 6.03 8.69 -25.54
CA GLY A 239 4.86 8.24 -26.29
C GLY A 239 3.83 7.57 -25.37
N CYS A 240 2.56 7.55 -25.80
CA CYS A 240 1.51 6.87 -25.03
C CYS A 240 1.84 5.37 -24.83
N PRO A 241 1.74 4.82 -23.60
CA PRO A 241 1.90 3.40 -23.33
C PRO A 241 0.76 2.58 -23.97
N LYS A 242 1.00 1.29 -24.19
CA LYS A 242 0.03 0.36 -24.83
C LYS A 242 -1.23 0.13 -23.98
N SER A 243 -1.05 0.16 -22.66
CA SER A 243 -2.00 -0.27 -21.64
C SER A 243 -1.72 0.51 -20.36
N LEU A 244 -2.74 0.70 -19.52
CA LEU A 244 -2.57 1.39 -18.24
C LEU A 244 -1.85 0.52 -17.20
N GLU A 245 -1.97 -0.81 -17.33
CA GLU A 245 -1.25 -1.79 -16.52
C GLU A 245 0.26 -1.75 -16.78
N SER A 246 0.70 -1.72 -18.05
CA SER A 246 2.13 -1.56 -18.38
C SER A 246 2.66 -0.24 -17.83
N TYR A 247 1.92 0.86 -18.01
CA TYR A 247 2.31 2.16 -17.44
C TYR A 247 2.51 2.10 -15.92
N TYR A 248 1.59 1.47 -15.19
CA TYR A 248 1.70 1.34 -13.74
C TYR A 248 2.85 0.41 -13.32
N GLN A 249 3.06 -0.72 -14.02
CA GLN A 249 4.16 -1.65 -13.76
C GLN A 249 5.54 -1.04 -14.08
N GLU A 250 5.62 -0.18 -15.11
CA GLU A 250 6.83 0.52 -15.57
C GLU A 250 7.17 1.72 -14.69
N SER A 251 6.19 2.60 -14.41
CA SER A 251 6.36 3.72 -13.48
C SER A 251 6.55 3.26 -12.03
N GLY A 252 5.97 2.11 -11.64
CA GLY A 252 6.18 1.47 -10.34
C GLY A 252 7.61 0.96 -10.08
N ARG A 253 8.50 0.99 -11.09
CA ARG A 253 9.95 0.76 -10.90
C ARG A 253 10.65 1.94 -10.23
N CYS A 254 10.08 3.14 -10.35
CA CYS A 254 10.60 4.33 -9.68
C CYS A 254 10.47 4.18 -8.14
N GLY A 255 11.49 4.65 -7.41
CA GLY A 255 11.51 4.81 -5.96
C GLY A 255 10.98 3.63 -5.13
N ARG A 256 11.51 2.43 -5.32
CA ARG A 256 11.17 1.27 -4.46
C ARG A 256 11.77 1.38 -3.06
N ASP A 257 12.79 2.23 -2.90
CA ASP A 257 13.30 2.70 -1.61
C ASP A 257 12.33 3.65 -0.86
N GLY A 258 11.19 4.02 -1.45
CA GLY A 258 10.21 4.94 -0.86
C GLY A 258 10.66 6.41 -0.81
N ILE A 259 11.82 6.77 -1.40
CA ILE A 259 12.24 8.17 -1.56
C ILE A 259 11.34 8.82 -2.62
N ALA A 260 11.12 10.14 -2.52
CA ALA A 260 10.40 10.91 -3.52
C ALA A 260 10.98 10.67 -4.92
N SER A 261 10.13 10.32 -5.88
CA SER A 261 10.52 9.94 -7.24
C SER A 261 9.47 10.41 -8.26
N VAL A 262 9.89 10.65 -9.50
CA VAL A 262 9.11 11.41 -10.50
C VAL A 262 8.79 10.57 -11.73
N CYS A 263 7.50 10.40 -12.02
CA CYS A 263 6.99 9.65 -13.16
C CYS A 263 6.33 10.61 -14.18
N TRP A 264 7.01 10.85 -15.30
CA TRP A 264 6.51 11.64 -16.43
C TRP A 264 5.99 10.75 -17.56
N LEU A 265 4.90 11.15 -18.22
CA LEU A 265 4.44 10.56 -19.47
C LEU A 265 4.29 11.67 -20.51
N TYR A 266 4.91 11.51 -21.67
CA TYR A 266 4.83 12.42 -22.80
C TYR A 266 4.05 11.75 -23.93
N TYR A 267 2.95 12.36 -24.38
CA TYR A 267 2.10 11.77 -25.41
C TYR A 267 1.81 12.73 -26.56
N THR A 268 1.63 12.18 -27.76
CA THR A 268 0.94 12.88 -28.85
C THR A 268 -0.41 12.21 -29.12
N ARG A 269 -1.42 12.99 -29.52
CA ARG A 269 -2.73 12.44 -29.93
C ARG A 269 -2.66 11.49 -31.12
N SER A 270 -1.56 11.50 -31.90
CA SER A 270 -1.34 10.49 -32.94
C SER A 270 -0.91 9.12 -32.39
N ASP A 271 -0.50 9.01 -31.12
CA ASP A 271 -0.24 7.71 -30.50
C ASP A 271 -1.54 6.92 -30.27
N PHE A 272 -2.68 7.59 -30.08
CA PHE A 272 -3.99 6.98 -29.84
C PHE A 272 -4.53 6.22 -31.08
N ALA A 273 -4.01 6.52 -32.27
CA ALA A 273 -4.36 5.81 -33.51
C ALA A 273 -3.73 4.41 -33.64
N LYS A 274 -2.94 3.96 -32.64
CA LYS A 274 -2.21 2.68 -32.69
C LYS A 274 -3.03 1.45 -32.25
N GLY A 275 -4.30 1.61 -31.86
CA GLY A 275 -5.15 0.51 -31.40
C GLY A 275 -5.24 -0.66 -32.39
N ASP A 276 -5.56 -0.37 -33.66
CA ASP A 276 -5.65 -1.39 -34.72
C ASP A 276 -4.30 -2.14 -34.92
N PHE A 277 -3.17 -1.46 -34.73
CA PHE A 277 -1.84 -2.06 -34.79
C PHE A 277 -1.57 -2.99 -33.59
N TYR A 278 -2.02 -2.65 -32.38
CA TYR A 278 -1.91 -3.53 -31.21
C TYR A 278 -2.87 -4.73 -31.26
N CYS A 279 -3.97 -4.64 -32.04
CA CYS A 279 -4.91 -5.74 -32.24
C CYS A 279 -4.61 -6.62 -33.46
N GLY A 280 -3.63 -6.28 -34.31
CA GLY A 280 -3.43 -6.91 -35.62
C GLY A 280 -3.24 -8.44 -35.62
N ASP A 281 -2.51 -8.97 -34.64
CA ASP A 281 -2.23 -10.41 -34.51
C ASP A 281 -3.24 -11.18 -33.64
N VAL A 282 -4.27 -10.49 -33.10
CA VAL A 282 -5.11 -10.99 -32.01
C VAL A 282 -6.33 -11.76 -32.52
N LYS A 283 -6.32 -13.09 -32.33
CA LYS A 283 -7.38 -14.00 -32.79
C LYS A 283 -8.61 -14.08 -31.87
N SER A 284 -8.46 -13.78 -30.57
CA SER A 284 -9.57 -13.81 -29.60
C SER A 284 -10.28 -12.47 -29.55
N GLU A 285 -11.60 -12.43 -29.77
CA GLU A 285 -12.38 -11.19 -29.61
C GLU A 285 -12.40 -10.71 -28.16
N LYS A 286 -12.38 -11.62 -27.16
CA LYS A 286 -12.23 -11.29 -25.74
C LYS A 286 -10.94 -10.49 -25.52
N GLN A 287 -9.82 -11.00 -26.04
CA GLN A 287 -8.51 -10.36 -25.92
C GLN A 287 -8.42 -9.05 -26.71
N ARG A 288 -9.00 -8.99 -27.94
CA ARG A 288 -9.11 -7.76 -28.74
C ARG A 288 -9.84 -6.66 -27.98
N LYS A 289 -10.96 -7.02 -27.33
CA LYS A 289 -11.74 -6.11 -26.48
C LYS A 289 -10.96 -5.66 -25.25
N ALA A 290 -10.26 -6.57 -24.56
CA ALA A 290 -9.43 -6.23 -23.41
C ALA A 290 -8.31 -5.22 -23.75
N ILE A 291 -7.60 -5.45 -24.86
CA ILE A 291 -6.53 -4.54 -25.35
C ILE A 291 -7.10 -3.15 -25.65
N MET A 292 -8.27 -3.07 -26.31
CA MET A 292 -8.93 -1.79 -26.59
C MET A 292 -9.48 -1.11 -25.32
N GLU A 293 -10.05 -1.84 -24.36
CA GLU A 293 -10.49 -1.29 -23.06
C GLU A 293 -9.33 -0.68 -22.27
N SER A 294 -8.17 -1.34 -22.23
CA SER A 294 -6.97 -0.84 -21.54
C SER A 294 -6.28 0.31 -22.30
N LEU A 295 -6.21 0.26 -23.64
CA LEU A 295 -5.71 1.40 -24.42
C LEU A 295 -6.58 2.65 -24.19
N LEU A 296 -7.90 2.50 -24.21
CA LEU A 296 -8.83 3.59 -23.87
C LEU A 296 -8.68 4.08 -22.42
N ALA A 297 -8.16 3.27 -21.50
CA ALA A 297 -7.80 3.71 -20.16
C ALA A 297 -6.49 4.53 -20.16
N ALA A 298 -5.47 4.13 -20.93
CA ALA A 298 -4.23 4.89 -21.12
C ALA A 298 -4.46 6.23 -21.84
N GLU A 299 -5.30 6.26 -22.88
CA GLU A 299 -5.72 7.49 -23.56
C GLU A 299 -6.39 8.48 -22.60
N ARG A 300 -7.36 7.98 -21.80
CA ARG A 300 -8.01 8.77 -20.74
C ARG A 300 -7.01 9.24 -19.68
N TYR A 301 -6.07 8.40 -19.27
CA TYR A 301 -5.02 8.76 -18.32
C TYR A 301 -4.17 9.94 -18.80
N CYS A 302 -3.85 10.00 -20.10
CA CYS A 302 -3.12 11.12 -20.69
C CYS A 302 -3.92 12.43 -20.59
N VAL A 303 -5.18 12.42 -21.06
CA VAL A 303 -5.99 13.64 -21.24
C VAL A 303 -6.78 14.11 -20.00
N LEU A 304 -6.87 13.31 -18.94
CA LEU A 304 -7.73 13.65 -17.80
C LEU A 304 -7.30 14.93 -17.07
N THR A 305 -8.30 15.63 -16.53
CA THR A 305 -8.13 16.90 -15.79
C THR A 305 -8.18 16.74 -14.27
N THR A 306 -8.69 15.62 -13.77
CA THR A 306 -8.84 15.26 -12.35
C THR A 306 -7.54 14.69 -11.75
N CYS A 307 -7.56 14.21 -10.50
CA CYS A 307 -6.38 13.60 -9.87
C CYS A 307 -5.92 12.31 -10.58
N ARG A 308 -4.70 12.33 -11.16
CA ARG A 308 -4.12 11.15 -11.85
C ARG A 308 -4.00 9.92 -10.96
N ARG A 309 -3.62 10.10 -9.68
CA ARG A 309 -3.51 8.99 -8.73
C ARG A 309 -4.86 8.36 -8.43
N LYS A 310 -5.90 9.18 -8.17
CA LYS A 310 -7.27 8.70 -7.96
C LYS A 310 -7.72 7.80 -9.11
N PHE A 311 -7.51 8.23 -10.35
CA PHE A 311 -7.84 7.45 -11.54
C PHE A 311 -7.06 6.12 -11.65
N LEU A 312 -5.77 6.08 -11.28
CA LEU A 312 -4.99 4.83 -11.26
C LEU A 312 -5.53 3.84 -10.22
N LEU A 313 -5.83 4.33 -9.01
CA LEU A 313 -6.36 3.50 -7.92
C LEU A 313 -7.76 2.95 -8.26
N GLU A 314 -8.65 3.82 -8.73
CA GLU A 314 -10.00 3.46 -9.17
C GLU A 314 -9.99 2.43 -10.32
N TYR A 315 -8.99 2.48 -11.20
CA TYR A 315 -8.83 1.52 -12.29
C TYR A 315 -8.50 0.09 -11.80
N PHE A 316 -7.67 -0.06 -10.77
CA PHE A 316 -7.37 -1.37 -10.16
C PHE A 316 -8.44 -1.84 -9.16
N GLY A 317 -9.41 -0.97 -8.85
CA GLY A 317 -10.56 -1.23 -7.95
C GLY A 317 -10.38 -0.69 -6.53
N GLU A 318 -9.35 0.12 -6.27
CA GLU A 318 -9.13 0.77 -4.98
C GLU A 318 -9.83 2.13 -4.90
N LYS A 319 -10.65 2.33 -3.86
CA LYS A 319 -11.39 3.57 -3.65
C LYS A 319 -10.53 4.60 -2.94
N PHE A 320 -10.07 5.62 -3.68
CA PHE A 320 -9.34 6.75 -3.09
C PHE A 320 -10.31 7.83 -2.56
N PRO A 321 -10.32 8.15 -1.25
CA PRO A 321 -11.40 8.93 -0.63
C PRO A 321 -11.35 10.44 -0.90
N ALA A 322 -10.21 10.99 -1.31
CA ALA A 322 -10.04 12.43 -1.57
C ALA A 322 -9.97 12.73 -3.08
N ASP A 323 -10.55 13.84 -3.53
CA ASP A 323 -10.50 14.20 -4.96
C ASP A 323 -9.13 14.68 -5.45
N ARG A 324 -8.21 14.99 -4.53
CA ARG A 324 -6.84 15.47 -4.82
C ARG A 324 -5.84 14.73 -3.94
N CYS A 325 -4.74 14.23 -4.52
CA CYS A 325 -3.66 13.56 -3.80
C CYS A 325 -2.51 14.49 -3.38
N GLY A 326 -2.52 15.76 -3.79
CA GLY A 326 -1.42 16.72 -3.59
C GLY A 326 -0.15 16.45 -4.40
N ASN A 327 0.10 15.21 -4.83
CA ASN A 327 1.34 14.79 -5.50
C ASN A 327 1.17 14.31 -6.95
N CYS A 328 0.42 15.07 -7.76
CA CYS A 328 0.44 14.94 -9.22
C CYS A 328 0.28 16.31 -9.88
N ASP A 329 0.65 16.45 -11.15
CA ASP A 329 0.52 17.68 -11.93
C ASP A 329 -0.88 18.32 -11.83
N ASN A 330 -1.94 17.54 -12.04
CA ASN A 330 -3.33 17.97 -11.94
C ASN A 330 -3.74 18.38 -10.52
N CYS A 331 -2.98 17.99 -9.48
CA CYS A 331 -3.20 18.42 -8.10
C CYS A 331 -2.33 19.62 -7.69
N LYS A 332 -1.13 19.79 -8.25
CA LYS A 332 -0.20 20.89 -7.94
C LYS A 332 -0.43 22.14 -8.81
N ILE A 333 -0.83 22.00 -10.07
CA ILE A 333 -1.19 23.16 -10.91
C ILE A 333 -2.57 23.69 -10.46
N SER A 334 -2.64 24.94 -10.00
CA SER A 334 -3.89 25.69 -9.94
C SER A 334 -4.30 26.12 -11.36
N ARG A 335 -4.84 25.18 -12.14
CA ARG A 335 -5.32 25.47 -13.51
C ARG A 335 -6.45 26.50 -13.43
N LYS A 336 -6.42 27.49 -14.34
CA LYS A 336 -7.50 28.47 -14.45
C LYS A 336 -8.81 27.77 -14.76
N GLU A 337 -9.80 27.98 -13.91
CA GLU A 337 -11.18 27.60 -14.18
C GLU A 337 -11.90 28.74 -14.88
N ARG A 338 -12.77 28.40 -15.84
CA ARG A 338 -13.56 29.35 -16.61
C ARG A 338 -14.95 28.76 -16.87
N ASP A 339 -15.98 29.58 -16.85
CA ASP A 339 -17.29 29.15 -17.34
C ASP A 339 -17.23 28.95 -18.86
N MET A 340 -17.52 27.73 -19.30
CA MET A 340 -17.46 27.29 -20.70
C MET A 340 -18.84 26.90 -21.23
N SER A 341 -19.94 27.25 -20.55
CA SER A 341 -21.29 26.83 -20.91
C SER A 341 -21.69 27.11 -22.35
N ARG A 342 -21.29 28.27 -22.89
CA ARG A 342 -21.64 28.65 -24.26
C ARG A 342 -20.97 27.72 -25.28
N GLU A 343 -19.67 27.51 -25.16
CA GLU A 343 -18.91 26.64 -26.06
C GLU A 343 -19.29 25.17 -25.87
N ALA A 344 -19.54 24.74 -24.63
CA ALA A 344 -20.02 23.39 -24.31
C ALA A 344 -21.42 23.12 -24.90
N PHE A 345 -22.34 24.08 -24.78
CA PHE A 345 -23.65 24.05 -25.43
C PHE A 345 -23.50 23.96 -26.96
N LEU A 346 -22.70 24.83 -27.59
CA LEU A 346 -22.46 24.80 -29.03
C LEU A 346 -21.93 23.43 -29.51
N LEU A 347 -20.98 22.84 -28.78
CA LEU A 347 -20.41 21.53 -29.14
C LEU A 347 -21.41 20.39 -28.96
N MET A 348 -22.12 20.33 -27.83
CA MET A 348 -23.12 19.28 -27.58
C MET A 348 -24.33 19.39 -28.52
N ALA A 349 -24.83 20.61 -28.76
CA ALA A 349 -25.92 20.86 -29.70
C ALA A 349 -25.53 20.51 -31.15
N CYS A 350 -24.27 20.76 -31.55
CA CYS A 350 -23.78 20.35 -32.86
C CYS A 350 -23.63 18.83 -32.98
N ILE A 351 -23.12 18.16 -31.93
CA ILE A 351 -23.04 16.69 -31.88
C ILE A 351 -24.42 16.04 -32.00
N HIS A 352 -25.42 16.58 -31.27
CA HIS A 352 -26.81 16.13 -31.35
C HIS A 352 -27.43 16.41 -32.73
N SER A 353 -27.22 17.59 -33.30
CA SER A 353 -27.67 17.95 -34.67
C SER A 353 -27.05 17.04 -35.75
N CYS A 354 -25.79 16.64 -35.58
CA CYS A 354 -25.10 15.66 -36.42
C CYS A 354 -25.50 14.20 -36.12
N ARG A 355 -26.56 13.96 -35.33
CA ARG A 355 -27.16 12.66 -34.96
C ARG A 355 -26.23 11.71 -34.17
N GLY A 356 -25.11 12.20 -33.62
CA GLY A 356 -24.17 11.39 -32.84
C GLY A 356 -23.44 10.26 -33.59
N ILE A 357 -23.57 10.16 -34.93
CA ILE A 357 -22.98 9.09 -35.75
C ILE A 357 -21.57 9.40 -36.28
N TRP A 358 -20.91 10.43 -35.75
CA TRP A 358 -19.59 10.89 -36.20
C TRP A 358 -18.63 11.10 -35.03
N GLY A 359 -17.33 10.92 -35.27
CA GLY A 359 -16.29 11.38 -34.35
C GLY A 359 -16.11 12.91 -34.37
N LEU A 360 -15.44 13.44 -33.32
CA LEU A 360 -15.34 14.87 -33.00
C LEU A 360 -14.98 15.81 -34.17
N ASN A 361 -14.18 15.36 -35.14
CA ASN A 361 -13.80 16.19 -36.29
C ASN A 361 -15.01 16.78 -37.05
N MET A 362 -16.08 16.00 -37.27
CA MET A 362 -17.21 16.46 -38.09
C MET A 362 -18.02 17.60 -37.44
N PRO A 363 -18.50 17.49 -36.18
CA PRO A 363 -19.12 18.62 -35.49
C PRO A 363 -18.21 19.84 -35.35
N ILE A 364 -16.90 19.63 -35.16
CA ILE A 364 -15.92 20.73 -35.05
C ILE A 364 -15.75 21.45 -36.38
N ASP A 365 -15.67 20.73 -37.51
CA ASP A 365 -15.56 21.35 -38.82
C ASP A 365 -16.85 22.10 -39.21
N VAL A 366 -18.02 21.61 -38.80
CA VAL A 366 -19.31 22.33 -38.91
C VAL A 366 -19.29 23.62 -38.08
N LEU A 367 -18.96 23.55 -36.78
CA LEU A 367 -18.85 24.73 -35.91
C LEU A 367 -17.84 25.76 -36.42
N ARG A 368 -16.71 25.33 -36.99
CA ARG A 368 -15.70 26.21 -37.58
C ARG A 368 -16.06 26.71 -38.98
N GLY A 369 -17.20 26.30 -39.53
CA GLY A 369 -17.75 26.80 -40.78
C GLY A 369 -17.10 26.22 -42.04
N SER A 370 -16.55 25.01 -41.94
CA SER A 370 -15.91 24.29 -43.05
C SER A 370 -16.91 23.98 -44.17
N ARG A 371 -16.42 24.03 -45.41
CA ARG A 371 -17.17 23.67 -46.63
C ARG A 371 -16.55 22.47 -47.35
N ALA A 372 -15.86 21.60 -46.60
CA ALA A 372 -15.35 20.33 -47.13
C ALA A 372 -16.49 19.50 -47.74
N LYS A 373 -16.22 18.81 -48.86
CA LYS A 373 -17.26 18.09 -49.64
C LYS A 373 -18.19 17.23 -48.76
N LYS A 374 -17.60 16.46 -47.83
CA LYS A 374 -18.29 15.57 -46.89
C LYS A 374 -19.33 16.26 -45.98
N ILE A 375 -19.25 17.59 -45.79
CA ILE A 375 -20.21 18.41 -45.03
C ILE A 375 -21.37 18.85 -45.93
N LEU A 376 -21.07 19.21 -47.18
CA LEU A 376 -22.05 19.60 -48.20
C LEU A 376 -22.90 18.40 -48.64
N ASP A 377 -22.26 17.24 -48.83
CA ASP A 377 -22.91 15.97 -49.20
C ASP A 377 -24.03 15.57 -48.20
N VAL A 378 -23.89 15.95 -46.92
CA VAL A 378 -24.87 15.71 -45.84
C VAL A 378 -25.65 16.96 -45.42
N GLN A 379 -25.46 18.07 -46.13
CA GLN A 379 -26.12 19.38 -45.93
C GLN A 379 -25.93 20.00 -44.53
N PHE A 380 -24.84 19.66 -43.82
CA PHE A 380 -24.52 20.22 -42.51
C PHE A 380 -24.04 21.69 -42.59
N ASP A 381 -23.80 22.22 -43.79
CA ASP A 381 -23.59 23.66 -44.05
C ASP A 381 -24.87 24.50 -43.85
N LYS A 382 -26.04 23.87 -43.81
CA LYS A 382 -27.34 24.53 -43.56
C LYS A 382 -27.76 24.54 -42.09
N LEU A 383 -26.97 23.94 -41.19
CA LEU A 383 -27.29 23.92 -39.76
C LEU A 383 -27.12 25.33 -39.16
N PRO A 384 -28.02 25.81 -38.29
CA PRO A 384 -27.89 27.12 -37.62
C PRO A 384 -26.60 27.30 -36.81
N LEU A 385 -25.92 26.19 -36.47
CA LEU A 385 -24.66 26.15 -35.74
C LEU A 385 -23.42 26.30 -36.64
N HIS A 386 -23.57 26.28 -37.97
CA HIS A 386 -22.45 26.34 -38.92
C HIS A 386 -21.68 27.65 -38.78
N GLY A 387 -20.38 27.55 -38.51
CA GLY A 387 -19.50 28.71 -38.38
C GLY A 387 -19.60 29.51 -37.07
N LEU A 388 -20.46 29.14 -36.11
CA LEU A 388 -20.55 29.85 -34.83
C LEU A 388 -19.31 29.68 -33.93
N GLY A 389 -18.48 28.67 -34.18
CA GLY A 389 -17.26 28.34 -33.44
C GLY A 389 -15.96 28.76 -34.13
N LYS A 390 -16.00 29.63 -35.14
CA LYS A 390 -14.81 30.10 -35.89
C LYS A 390 -13.70 30.71 -35.03
N ASN A 391 -14.05 31.29 -33.87
CA ASN A 391 -13.15 32.00 -32.98
C ASN A 391 -12.06 31.12 -32.34
N TYR A 392 -12.21 29.79 -32.39
CA TYR A 392 -11.25 28.85 -31.79
C TYR A 392 -10.69 27.85 -32.83
N PRO A 393 -9.41 27.43 -32.70
CA PRO A 393 -8.80 26.45 -33.59
C PRO A 393 -9.36 25.04 -33.35
N ALA A 394 -9.16 24.12 -34.30
CA ALA A 394 -9.73 22.77 -34.21
C ALA A 394 -9.21 21.97 -33.00
N ASN A 395 -7.97 22.20 -32.55
CA ASN A 395 -7.39 21.51 -31.39
C ASN A 395 -8.04 21.97 -30.07
N TRP A 396 -8.32 23.27 -29.93
CA TRP A 396 -9.06 23.85 -28.80
C TRP A 396 -10.44 23.19 -28.66
N TRP A 397 -11.19 23.08 -29.77
CA TRP A 397 -12.49 22.39 -29.77
C TRP A 397 -12.39 20.89 -29.45
N LYS A 398 -11.32 20.22 -29.87
CA LYS A 398 -11.05 18.81 -29.51
C LYS A 398 -10.76 18.67 -28.02
N ALA A 399 -9.99 19.59 -27.43
CA ALA A 399 -9.70 19.61 -26.01
C ALA A 399 -10.98 19.78 -25.17
N LEU A 400 -11.85 20.73 -25.52
CA LEU A 400 -13.17 20.87 -24.90
C LEU A 400 -14.02 19.59 -25.07
N GLY A 401 -14.02 18.98 -26.26
CA GLY A 401 -14.71 17.72 -26.52
C GLY A 401 -14.24 16.58 -25.61
N HIS A 402 -12.93 16.37 -25.49
CA HIS A 402 -12.37 15.37 -24.58
C HIS A 402 -12.67 15.69 -23.11
N GLN A 403 -12.69 16.98 -22.72
CA GLN A 403 -13.06 17.38 -21.37
C GLN A 403 -14.52 17.04 -21.06
N LEU A 404 -15.46 17.32 -21.98
CA LEU A 404 -16.87 16.95 -21.83
C LEU A 404 -17.09 15.44 -21.81
N ILE A 405 -16.26 14.65 -22.48
CA ILE A 405 -16.23 13.18 -22.33
C ILE A 405 -15.75 12.80 -20.91
N SER A 406 -14.63 13.37 -20.43
CA SER A 406 -14.09 13.07 -19.09
C SER A 406 -15.05 13.46 -17.94
N GLN A 407 -15.85 14.51 -18.14
CA GLN A 407 -16.87 14.98 -17.21
C GLN A 407 -18.25 14.30 -17.42
N GLY A 408 -18.32 13.32 -18.33
CA GLY A 408 -19.50 12.48 -18.56
C GLY A 408 -20.68 13.16 -19.25
N TYR A 409 -20.50 14.34 -19.87
CA TYR A 409 -21.53 15.03 -20.67
C TYR A 409 -21.61 14.49 -22.10
N LEU A 410 -20.50 14.00 -22.65
CA LEU A 410 -20.42 13.28 -23.91
C LEU A 410 -20.08 11.81 -23.66
N LYS A 411 -20.50 10.93 -24.57
CA LYS A 411 -20.12 9.51 -24.61
C LYS A 411 -19.50 9.17 -25.96
N GLU A 412 -18.32 8.57 -25.94
CA GLU A 412 -17.71 7.94 -27.13
C GLU A 412 -18.22 6.49 -27.23
N ILE A 413 -18.61 6.09 -28.44
CA ILE A 413 -19.09 4.75 -28.77
C ILE A 413 -18.14 4.20 -29.83
N VAL A 414 -17.51 3.06 -29.55
CA VAL A 414 -16.63 2.36 -30.49
C VAL A 414 -17.45 1.25 -31.16
N SER A 415 -17.61 1.32 -32.48
CA SER A 415 -18.37 0.34 -33.26
C SER A 415 -17.54 -0.15 -34.46
N ASP A 416 -17.23 -1.45 -34.46
CA ASP A 416 -16.23 -2.09 -35.33
C ASP A 416 -14.90 -1.33 -35.39
N ARG A 417 -14.73 -0.46 -36.39
CA ARG A 417 -13.53 0.35 -36.68
C ARG A 417 -13.76 1.87 -36.62
N TYR A 418 -14.93 2.32 -36.18
CA TYR A 418 -15.27 3.74 -36.10
C TYR A 418 -15.61 4.16 -34.66
N ARG A 419 -14.96 5.23 -34.19
CA ARG A 419 -15.38 5.94 -32.98
C ARG A 419 -16.39 7.02 -33.35
N THR A 420 -17.59 6.93 -32.79
CA THR A 420 -18.64 7.95 -32.90
C THR A 420 -18.86 8.59 -31.53
N ILE A 421 -19.25 9.86 -31.53
CA ILE A 421 -19.43 10.62 -30.28
C ILE A 421 -20.85 11.17 -30.26
N SER A 422 -21.53 10.94 -29.14
CA SER A 422 -22.92 11.31 -28.91
C SER A 422 -23.07 11.96 -27.53
N VAL A 423 -24.21 12.59 -27.29
CA VAL A 423 -24.50 13.23 -26.00
C VAL A 423 -24.88 12.14 -24.97
N SER A 424 -24.45 12.30 -23.72
CA SER A 424 -24.86 11.43 -22.61
C SER A 424 -26.19 11.90 -22.00
N SER A 425 -26.79 11.12 -21.09
CA SER A 425 -27.96 11.58 -20.32
C SER A 425 -27.67 12.88 -19.54
N LYS A 426 -26.47 13.01 -18.96
CA LYS A 426 -26.01 14.25 -18.28
C LYS A 426 -25.85 15.42 -19.27
N GLY A 427 -25.40 15.14 -20.49
CA GLY A 427 -25.33 16.14 -21.56
C GLY A 427 -26.70 16.57 -22.10
N GLU A 428 -27.66 15.66 -22.20
CA GLU A 428 -29.02 15.99 -22.63
C GLU A 428 -29.79 16.74 -21.54
N GLN A 429 -29.56 16.44 -20.25
CA GLN A 429 -30.01 17.27 -19.13
C GLN A 429 -29.42 18.69 -19.19
N PHE A 430 -28.14 18.85 -19.54
CA PHE A 430 -27.51 20.16 -19.75
C PHE A 430 -28.11 20.92 -20.95
N LEU A 431 -28.35 20.23 -22.08
CA LEU A 431 -29.00 20.84 -23.25
C LEU A 431 -30.46 21.24 -22.96
N ALA A 432 -31.24 20.40 -22.27
CA ALA A 432 -32.64 20.65 -21.95
C ALA A 432 -32.83 21.78 -20.90
N SER A 433 -31.84 21.98 -20.03
CA SER A 433 -31.80 23.10 -19.07
C SER A 433 -31.18 24.37 -19.66
N SER A 434 -30.66 24.32 -20.89
CA SER A 434 -30.18 25.49 -21.64
C SER A 434 -31.30 26.19 -22.41
N ARG A 435 -31.28 27.52 -22.41
CA ARG A 435 -32.15 28.42 -23.19
C ARG A 435 -31.30 29.35 -24.05
N PRO A 436 -31.87 30.05 -25.05
CA PRO A 436 -31.13 31.03 -25.84
C PRO A 436 -30.44 32.10 -24.97
N ASP A 437 -31.16 32.60 -23.97
CA ASP A 437 -30.73 33.74 -23.12
C ASP A 437 -30.03 33.32 -21.83
N TYR A 438 -29.97 32.01 -21.53
CA TYR A 438 -29.37 31.46 -20.32
C TYR A 438 -28.86 30.04 -20.56
N GLN A 439 -27.56 29.81 -20.36
CA GLN A 439 -27.01 28.47 -20.24
C GLN A 439 -26.63 28.24 -18.76
N PRO A 440 -26.94 27.08 -18.15
CA PRO A 440 -26.55 26.81 -16.77
C PRO A 440 -25.02 26.77 -16.67
N PRO A 441 -24.39 27.36 -15.64
CA PRO A 441 -22.94 27.55 -15.60
C PRO A 441 -22.18 26.22 -15.55
N LEU A 442 -21.12 26.14 -16.36
CA LEU A 442 -20.30 24.95 -16.56
C LEU A 442 -18.83 25.37 -16.46
N VAL A 443 -18.43 25.59 -15.22
CA VAL A 443 -17.05 25.89 -14.86
C VAL A 443 -16.18 24.68 -15.22
N LEU A 444 -15.27 24.87 -16.17
CA LEU A 444 -14.33 23.85 -16.63
C LEU A 444 -12.88 24.33 -16.40
N THR A 445 -12.07 23.39 -15.92
CA THR A 445 -10.63 23.54 -15.72
C THR A 445 -9.91 23.62 -17.08
N LEU A 446 -9.34 24.76 -17.46
CA LEU A 446 -8.74 24.93 -18.79
C LEU A 446 -7.52 24.01 -18.99
N THR A 447 -7.47 23.35 -20.14
CA THR A 447 -6.31 22.54 -20.56
C THR A 447 -5.27 23.40 -21.29
N ALA A 448 -4.03 22.92 -21.44
CA ALA A 448 -2.96 23.66 -22.13
C ALA A 448 -3.28 23.99 -23.62
N GLU A 449 -4.15 23.20 -24.26
CA GLU A 449 -4.66 23.49 -25.62
C GLU A 449 -5.81 24.50 -25.65
N MET A 450 -6.34 24.88 -24.47
CA MET A 450 -7.43 25.84 -24.32
C MET A 450 -6.97 27.22 -23.83
N LEU A 451 -5.72 27.32 -23.38
CA LEU A 451 -5.02 28.56 -23.03
C LEU A 451 -4.38 29.20 -24.28
N GLY A 452 -4.23 30.52 -24.27
CA GLY A 452 -3.51 31.26 -25.32
C GLY A 452 -2.00 31.19 -25.14
N GLU A 453 -1.24 31.54 -26.19
CA GLU A 453 0.24 31.55 -26.15
C GLU A 453 0.77 32.51 -25.08
N GLU A 454 0.13 33.68 -24.92
CA GLU A 454 0.42 34.68 -23.88
C GLU A 454 0.24 34.13 -22.45
N ASP A 455 -0.62 33.14 -22.26
CA ASP A 455 -1.03 32.63 -20.94
C ASP A 455 -0.21 31.40 -20.50
N ASN A 456 0.55 30.78 -21.42
CA ASN A 456 1.41 29.63 -21.12
C ASN A 456 2.71 30.01 -20.38
N GLY A 457 3.20 31.25 -20.50
CA GLY A 457 4.48 31.69 -19.93
C GLY A 457 4.61 31.43 -18.43
N ASN A 458 3.61 31.83 -17.63
CA ASN A 458 3.58 31.60 -16.18
C ASN A 458 3.53 30.11 -15.79
N THR A 459 3.15 29.21 -16.70
CA THR A 459 3.01 27.77 -16.36
C THR A 459 4.36 27.07 -16.28
N GLN A 460 5.38 27.54 -17.00
CA GLN A 460 6.72 26.94 -16.96
C GLN A 460 7.50 27.27 -15.68
N GLU A 461 7.29 28.44 -15.08
CA GLU A 461 8.05 28.83 -13.88
C GLU A 461 7.59 28.07 -12.64
N ALA A 462 6.27 27.86 -12.48
CA ALA A 462 5.70 27.08 -11.38
C ALA A 462 6.14 25.59 -11.36
N PHE A 463 6.67 25.07 -12.47
CA PHE A 463 7.21 23.70 -12.54
C PHE A 463 8.71 23.60 -12.24
N LYS A 464 9.49 24.69 -12.34
CA LYS A 464 10.95 24.65 -12.09
C LYS A 464 11.30 24.38 -10.63
N THR A 465 10.39 24.68 -9.70
CA THR A 465 10.58 24.47 -8.24
C THR A 465 10.24 23.06 -7.77
N LEU A 466 9.89 22.13 -8.67
CA LEU A 466 9.33 20.83 -8.29
C LEU A 466 10.36 19.69 -8.15
N SER A 467 11.47 19.73 -8.90
CA SER A 467 12.46 18.64 -8.93
C SER A 467 13.37 18.62 -7.70
N THR A 468 13.63 19.76 -7.05
CA THR A 468 14.46 19.86 -5.84
C THR A 468 13.79 19.32 -4.57
N SER A 469 12.93 18.31 -4.68
CA SER A 469 12.20 17.70 -3.55
C SER A 469 13.07 16.78 -2.67
N GLU A 470 14.32 16.51 -3.03
CA GLU A 470 15.25 15.70 -2.22
C GLU A 470 15.71 16.40 -0.93
N SER A 471 15.61 17.74 -0.88
CA SER A 471 16.06 18.58 0.24
C SER A 471 15.10 18.61 1.43
N GLU A 472 13.95 17.92 1.40
CA GLU A 472 13.14 17.75 2.60
C GLU A 472 13.94 17.00 3.68
N GLY A 473 14.33 17.73 4.72
CA GLY A 473 15.03 17.23 5.91
C GLY A 473 16.53 17.55 6.00
N PHE A 474 17.16 18.14 4.98
CA PHE A 474 18.61 18.41 4.96
C PHE A 474 18.94 19.92 5.00
N SER A 475 20.00 20.29 5.71
CA SER A 475 20.76 21.52 5.44
C SER A 475 21.70 21.34 4.23
N GLU A 476 22.23 22.44 3.68
CA GLU A 476 23.12 22.39 2.51
C GLU A 476 24.36 21.51 2.73
N ALA A 477 25.01 21.63 3.90
CA ALA A 477 26.14 20.79 4.29
C ALA A 477 25.76 19.31 4.46
N GLU A 478 24.56 18.99 4.95
CA GLU A 478 24.10 17.60 5.07
C GLU A 478 23.72 17.00 3.70
N GLY A 479 23.24 17.81 2.76
CA GLY A 479 23.06 17.42 1.36
C GLY A 479 24.39 17.12 0.66
N GLN A 480 25.42 17.94 0.90
CA GLN A 480 26.79 17.66 0.44
C GLN A 480 27.35 16.38 1.07
N LEU A 481 27.19 16.18 2.39
CA LEU A 481 27.59 14.95 3.07
C LEU A 481 26.89 13.71 2.49
N TYR A 482 25.58 13.80 2.21
CA TYR A 482 24.80 12.73 1.60
C TYR A 482 25.36 12.33 0.23
N GLN A 483 25.64 13.29 -0.66
CA GLN A 483 26.23 13.01 -1.98
C GLN A 483 27.63 12.39 -1.87
N MET A 484 28.49 12.91 -0.99
CA MET A 484 29.84 12.34 -0.76
C MET A 484 29.78 10.91 -0.20
N LEU A 485 28.79 10.58 0.62
CA LEU A 485 28.55 9.20 1.09
C LEU A 485 28.01 8.27 0.00
N LEU A 486 27.23 8.78 -0.96
CA LEU A 486 26.83 8.00 -2.14
C LEU A 486 28.04 7.67 -3.03
N GLU A 487 28.97 8.61 -3.21
CA GLU A 487 30.23 8.37 -3.93
C GLU A 487 31.12 7.31 -3.27
N GLU A 488 31.35 7.41 -1.96
CA GLU A 488 32.20 6.44 -1.25
C GLU A 488 31.57 5.04 -1.26
N ARG A 489 30.24 4.94 -1.12
CA ARG A 489 29.50 3.68 -1.33
C ARG A 489 29.68 3.13 -2.75
N LEU A 490 29.70 3.98 -3.77
CA LEU A 490 29.94 3.59 -5.17
C LEU A 490 31.38 3.11 -5.40
N LYS A 491 32.38 3.76 -4.79
CA LYS A 491 33.80 3.34 -4.83
C LYS A 491 33.95 1.95 -4.22
N LEU A 492 33.36 1.72 -3.04
CA LEU A 492 33.36 0.42 -2.36
C LEU A 492 32.62 -0.68 -3.17
N ALA A 493 31.46 -0.36 -3.74
CA ALA A 493 30.70 -1.27 -4.58
C ALA A 493 31.50 -1.74 -5.81
N ARG A 494 32.26 -0.82 -6.44
CA ARG A 494 33.14 -1.13 -7.56
C ARG A 494 34.30 -2.05 -7.17
N SER A 495 34.93 -1.86 -6.00
CA SER A 495 35.98 -2.77 -5.52
C SER A 495 35.49 -4.18 -5.17
N VAL A 496 34.24 -4.32 -4.69
CA VAL A 496 33.60 -5.62 -4.38
C VAL A 496 32.93 -6.23 -5.62
N GLY A 497 32.73 -5.46 -6.70
CA GLY A 497 32.07 -5.92 -7.92
C GLY A 497 30.54 -6.05 -7.80
N THR A 498 29.92 -5.34 -6.86
CA THR A 498 28.47 -5.38 -6.57
C THR A 498 27.78 -4.05 -6.93
N ALA A 499 26.47 -3.95 -6.72
CA ALA A 499 25.72 -2.70 -6.88
C ALA A 499 25.69 -1.90 -5.56
N PRO A 500 25.75 -0.55 -5.57
CA PRO A 500 25.86 0.25 -4.33
C PRO A 500 24.71 0.01 -3.34
N TYR A 501 23.48 -0.11 -3.83
CA TYR A 501 22.30 -0.37 -3.00
C TYR A 501 22.29 -1.75 -2.32
N ALA A 502 23.12 -2.70 -2.78
CA ALA A 502 23.27 -4.02 -2.18
C ALA A 502 24.16 -4.00 -0.93
N ILE A 503 25.04 -3.00 -0.80
CA ILE A 503 25.82 -2.73 0.43
C ILE A 503 24.91 -2.08 1.47
N CYS A 504 24.25 -0.98 1.09
CA CYS A 504 23.19 -0.33 1.88
C CYS A 504 22.33 0.56 0.99
N GLY A 505 21.03 0.66 1.26
CA GLY A 505 20.10 1.45 0.47
C GLY A 505 20.22 2.97 0.68
N ASP A 506 19.70 3.75 -0.26
CA ASP A 506 19.80 5.22 -0.26
C ASP A 506 19.12 5.86 0.97
N GLN A 507 18.01 5.28 1.45
CA GLN A 507 17.40 5.63 2.74
C GLN A 507 18.34 5.42 3.93
N THR A 508 19.15 4.35 3.92
CA THR A 508 20.15 4.07 4.96
C THR A 508 21.24 5.14 4.93
N ILE A 509 21.73 5.51 3.74
CA ILE A 509 22.68 6.63 3.57
C ILE A 509 22.08 7.96 4.00
N LYS A 510 20.79 8.25 3.70
CA LYS A 510 20.10 9.46 4.18
C LYS A 510 20.03 9.51 5.71
N LYS A 511 19.71 8.39 6.38
CA LYS A 511 19.76 8.29 7.85
C LYS A 511 21.18 8.42 8.41
N ILE A 512 22.19 7.85 7.76
CA ILE A 512 23.60 7.99 8.15
C ILE A 512 24.07 9.44 8.05
N ALA A 513 23.74 10.16 6.97
CA ALA A 513 24.08 11.58 6.79
C ALA A 513 23.42 12.50 7.84
N LEU A 514 22.21 12.17 8.29
CA LEU A 514 21.50 12.87 9.37
C LEU A 514 22.04 12.53 10.77
N THR A 515 22.35 11.24 11.02
CA THR A 515 22.75 10.75 12.37
C THR A 515 24.24 10.92 12.65
N ARG A 516 25.08 10.90 11.60
CA ARG A 516 26.54 11.04 11.63
C ARG A 516 27.22 10.17 12.70
N PRO A 517 26.95 8.85 12.74
CA PRO A 517 27.36 8.00 13.85
C PRO A 517 28.89 7.99 14.03
N SER A 518 29.33 8.12 15.28
CA SER A 518 30.74 8.09 15.68
C SER A 518 31.24 6.67 15.99
N THR A 519 30.34 5.74 16.35
CA THR A 519 30.66 4.36 16.78
C THR A 519 29.88 3.29 16.01
N LYS A 520 30.42 2.06 15.99
CA LYS A 520 29.75 0.87 15.41
C LYS A 520 28.40 0.57 16.03
N ALA A 521 28.23 0.79 17.34
CA ALA A 521 26.95 0.60 18.02
C ALA A 521 25.87 1.58 17.54
N ARG A 522 26.25 2.85 17.31
CA ARG A 522 25.34 3.86 16.76
C ARG A 522 25.03 3.63 15.28
N LEU A 523 26.02 3.19 14.49
CA LEU A 523 25.80 2.75 13.11
C LEU A 523 24.81 1.57 13.03
N ALA A 524 25.00 0.54 13.87
CA ALA A 524 24.13 -0.64 13.94
C ALA A 524 22.68 -0.34 14.37
N ASN A 525 22.43 0.78 15.06
CA ASN A 525 21.09 1.19 15.50
C ASN A 525 20.26 1.88 14.39
N ILE A 526 20.86 2.22 13.24
CA ILE A 526 20.19 2.87 12.10
C ILE A 526 19.43 1.83 11.27
N ASP A 527 18.10 1.97 11.16
CA ASP A 527 17.28 0.99 10.43
C ASP A 527 17.64 0.99 8.93
N GLY A 528 18.02 -0.21 8.43
CA GLY A 528 18.57 -0.41 7.09
C GLY A 528 20.07 -0.77 7.10
N VAL A 529 20.77 -0.58 8.22
CA VAL A 529 22.08 -1.17 8.47
C VAL A 529 21.91 -2.63 8.88
N ASN A 530 22.69 -3.54 8.29
CA ASN A 530 22.70 -4.96 8.63
C ASN A 530 24.01 -5.35 9.35
N GLN A 531 24.02 -6.46 10.08
CA GLN A 531 25.19 -6.87 10.88
C GLN A 531 26.44 -7.13 10.03
N HIS A 532 26.27 -7.61 8.80
CA HIS A 532 27.35 -7.88 7.84
C HIS A 532 28.07 -6.58 7.45
N LEU A 533 27.32 -5.52 7.14
CA LEU A 533 27.83 -4.17 6.85
C LEU A 533 28.66 -3.59 8.00
N VAL A 534 28.17 -3.71 9.25
CA VAL A 534 28.87 -3.22 10.45
C VAL A 534 30.15 -4.02 10.73
N THR A 535 30.17 -5.30 10.38
CA THR A 535 31.29 -6.21 10.65
C THR A 535 32.38 -6.13 9.58
N GLU A 536 32.00 -5.98 8.30
CA GLU A 536 32.92 -6.04 7.15
C GLU A 536 33.38 -4.64 6.68
N TYR A 537 32.52 -3.61 6.75
CA TYR A 537 32.82 -2.26 6.26
C TYR A 537 32.63 -1.16 7.31
N GLY A 538 32.30 -1.53 8.56
CA GLY A 538 31.89 -0.57 9.59
C GLY A 538 32.97 0.42 10.01
N ASP A 539 34.25 0.01 10.03
CA ASP A 539 35.35 0.91 10.39
C ASP A 539 35.63 1.94 9.28
N ASP A 540 35.60 1.50 8.01
CA ASP A 540 35.81 2.36 6.85
C ASP A 540 34.70 3.41 6.74
N PHE A 541 33.43 2.99 6.89
CA PHE A 541 32.29 3.90 6.92
C PHE A 541 32.42 4.95 8.03
N LEU A 542 32.84 4.55 9.24
CA LEU A 542 33.02 5.50 10.35
C LEU A 542 34.16 6.48 10.10
N GLN A 543 35.31 6.03 9.57
CA GLN A 543 36.42 6.92 9.20
C GLN A 543 36.00 7.92 8.10
N VAL A 544 35.24 7.46 7.10
CA VAL A 544 34.66 8.31 6.05
C VAL A 544 33.70 9.33 6.65
N ILE A 545 32.73 8.91 7.47
CA ILE A 545 31.74 9.80 8.11
C ILE A 545 32.45 10.86 8.98
N GLN A 546 33.46 10.46 9.77
CA GLN A 546 34.24 11.37 10.60
C GLN A 546 34.99 12.41 9.76
N LYS A 547 35.72 11.98 8.73
CA LYS A 547 36.47 12.85 7.82
C LYS A 547 35.58 13.81 7.05
N LEU A 548 34.47 13.33 6.49
CA LEU A 548 33.52 14.15 5.73
C LEU A 548 32.79 15.16 6.63
N SER A 549 32.37 14.76 7.83
CA SER A 549 31.74 15.66 8.80
C SER A 549 32.70 16.76 9.25
N GLN A 550 33.99 16.45 9.46
CA GLN A 550 35.02 17.46 9.75
C GLN A 550 35.21 18.45 8.60
N VAL A 551 35.31 17.98 7.36
CA VAL A 551 35.43 18.86 6.16
C VAL A 551 34.24 19.80 6.03
N LEU A 552 33.04 19.34 6.38
CA LEU A 552 31.79 20.09 6.28
C LEU A 552 31.40 20.83 7.58
N ASN A 553 32.26 20.84 8.60
CA ASN A 553 32.03 21.44 9.93
C ASN A 553 30.74 20.96 10.63
N LEU A 554 30.34 19.71 10.40
CA LEU A 554 29.18 19.08 11.02
C LEU A 554 29.57 18.34 12.31
N SER A 555 28.83 18.55 13.40
CA SER A 555 29.02 17.72 14.60
C SER A 555 28.56 16.28 14.35
N LEU A 556 29.37 15.35 14.83
CA LEU A 556 29.04 13.92 14.83
C LEU A 556 27.90 13.63 15.79
N ASP A 557 27.32 12.44 15.66
CA ASP A 557 26.42 11.86 16.65
C ASP A 557 25.14 12.66 16.94
N GLY A 558 24.80 13.62 16.06
CA GLY A 558 23.52 14.30 16.03
C GLY A 558 23.19 15.02 17.33
N GLU A 559 24.00 16.02 17.70
CA GLU A 559 23.65 16.93 18.80
C GLU A 559 22.22 17.47 18.61
N ALA A 560 21.38 17.28 19.63
CA ALA A 560 20.02 17.80 19.62
C ALA A 560 20.05 19.32 19.43
N ARG A 561 19.10 19.87 18.65
CA ARG A 561 19.06 21.28 18.22
C ARG A 561 18.92 22.26 19.40
N VAL A 562 20.02 22.52 20.10
CA VAL A 562 20.17 23.69 20.98
C VAL A 562 20.34 24.90 20.07
N ALA A 563 19.38 25.81 20.10
CA ALA A 563 19.35 26.94 19.20
C ALA A 563 20.43 27.98 19.57
N THR A 564 21.61 27.89 18.96
CA THR A 564 22.62 28.96 18.92
C THR A 564 22.18 30.10 17.99
N ALA A 565 20.99 30.63 18.23
CA ALA A 565 20.55 31.89 17.66
C ALA A 565 21.28 33.04 18.38
N SER A 566 21.72 34.02 17.60
CA SER A 566 22.46 35.20 18.05
C SER A 566 21.80 35.97 19.21
N LEU A 567 22.62 36.48 20.12
CA LEU A 567 22.23 37.40 21.19
C LEU A 567 21.41 38.60 20.68
N GLN A 568 20.10 38.66 21.00
CA GLN A 568 19.40 39.93 21.18
C GLN A 568 18.03 39.77 21.89
N THR A 569 17.77 40.71 22.81
CA THR A 569 16.47 41.09 23.42
C THR A 569 15.58 40.03 24.09
N ASN A 570 15.30 40.27 25.38
CA ASN A 570 14.28 39.54 26.16
C ASN A 570 12.87 39.87 25.66
N GLU A 571 12.08 38.85 25.30
CA GLU A 571 10.62 38.88 25.44
C GLU A 571 10.10 37.53 25.97
N VAL A 572 9.21 37.59 26.97
CA VAL A 572 8.68 36.40 27.65
C VAL A 572 7.55 35.77 26.83
N ARG A 573 7.88 34.82 25.95
CA ARG A 573 6.88 33.96 25.31
C ARG A 573 6.45 32.83 26.24
N LYS A 574 5.17 32.86 26.64
CA LYS A 574 4.52 31.80 27.41
C LYS A 574 4.65 30.45 26.70
N VAL A 575 4.99 29.41 27.46
CA VAL A 575 4.94 28.02 26.97
C VAL A 575 3.48 27.62 26.81
N SER A 576 3.04 27.40 25.58
CA SER A 576 1.73 26.79 25.30
C SER A 576 1.76 25.32 25.70
N LEU A 577 1.00 24.97 26.73
CA LEU A 577 0.81 23.57 27.15
C LEU A 577 0.22 22.74 26.01
N VAL A 578 0.84 21.58 25.72
CA VAL A 578 0.31 20.62 24.75
C VAL A 578 -0.88 19.91 25.37
N THR A 579 -2.08 20.23 24.90
CA THR A 579 -3.32 19.70 25.48
C THR A 579 -3.64 18.28 25.01
N ASN A 580 -3.47 17.33 25.94
CA ASN A 580 -4.33 16.17 26.18
C ASN A 580 -4.59 15.19 25.00
N LYS A 581 -3.85 14.07 25.01
CA LYS A 581 -4.48 12.75 24.80
C LYS A 581 -4.79 12.15 26.16
N SER A 582 -6.07 11.96 26.50
CA SER A 582 -6.47 11.38 27.79
C SER A 582 -6.68 9.86 27.68
N ASN A 583 -5.64 9.08 27.93
CA ASN A 583 -5.75 7.62 28.04
C ASN A 583 -6.15 7.26 29.48
N LYS A 584 -7.46 7.15 29.75
CA LYS A 584 -7.89 6.65 31.06
C LYS A 584 -7.34 5.24 31.30
N LEU A 585 -6.62 5.06 32.41
CA LEU A 585 -6.17 3.76 32.94
C LEU A 585 -7.31 2.75 32.90
N THR A 586 -7.02 1.52 32.47
CA THR A 586 -8.03 0.45 32.48
C THR A 586 -8.39 0.08 33.92
N PRO A 587 -9.62 -0.42 34.19
CA PRO A 587 -10.06 -0.70 35.56
C PRO A 587 -9.10 -1.61 36.36
N ALA A 588 -8.50 -2.61 35.71
CA ALA A 588 -7.54 -3.51 36.36
C ALA A 588 -6.20 -2.86 36.75
N LYS A 589 -5.78 -1.79 36.05
CA LYS A 589 -4.59 -0.99 36.37
C LYS A 589 -4.89 0.00 37.49
N PHE A 590 -6.04 0.67 37.42
CA PHE A 590 -6.50 1.56 38.49
C PHE A 590 -6.74 0.79 39.80
N GLU A 591 -7.33 -0.41 39.75
CA GLU A 591 -7.46 -1.29 40.93
C GLU A 591 -6.09 -1.69 41.50
N ALA A 592 -5.12 -2.05 40.65
CA ALA A 592 -3.77 -2.42 41.11
C ALA A 592 -3.05 -1.24 41.79
N TRP A 593 -3.14 -0.04 41.21
CA TRP A 593 -2.66 1.19 41.85
C TRP A 593 -3.38 1.46 43.18
N LYS A 594 -4.71 1.34 43.21
CA LYS A 594 -5.51 1.56 44.42
C LYS A 594 -5.08 0.61 45.55
N LYS A 595 -4.92 -0.68 45.25
CA LYS A 595 -4.50 -1.70 46.22
C LYS A 595 -3.09 -1.46 46.76
N TRP A 596 -2.21 -0.93 45.92
CA TRP A 596 -0.85 -0.60 46.35
C TRP A 596 -0.80 0.70 47.17
N HIS A 597 -1.54 1.73 46.77
CA HIS A 597 -1.48 3.08 47.35
C HIS A 597 -2.40 3.28 48.56
N GLU A 598 -3.67 2.86 48.48
CA GLU A 598 -4.66 2.98 49.56
C GLU A 598 -4.65 1.74 50.49
N ASP A 599 -4.74 0.52 49.94
CA ASP A 599 -4.82 -0.71 50.76
C ASP A 599 -3.43 -1.17 51.29
N GLY A 600 -2.33 -0.51 50.87
CA GLY A 600 -0.97 -0.81 51.33
C GLY A 600 -0.34 -2.12 50.83
N CYS A 601 -1.02 -2.88 49.97
CA CYS A 601 -0.59 -4.23 49.55
C CYS A 601 0.75 -4.25 48.80
N SER A 602 1.48 -5.36 48.94
CA SER A 602 2.69 -5.65 48.16
C SER A 602 2.38 -6.10 46.72
N ILE A 603 3.40 -6.07 45.86
CA ILE A 603 3.31 -6.56 44.47
C ILE A 603 2.87 -8.04 44.42
N HIS A 604 3.38 -8.87 45.33
CA HIS A 604 3.02 -10.30 45.45
C HIS A 604 1.54 -10.50 45.86
N GLU A 605 1.01 -9.68 46.77
CA GLU A 605 -0.39 -9.76 47.19
C GLU A 605 -1.37 -9.27 46.12
N ILE A 606 -0.98 -8.26 45.33
CA ILE A 606 -1.76 -7.77 44.18
C ILE A 606 -1.70 -8.77 43.01
N ALA A 607 -0.57 -9.45 42.82
CA ALA A 607 -0.39 -10.53 41.86
C ALA A 607 -1.31 -11.72 42.15
N ASN A 608 -1.43 -12.10 43.43
CA ASN A 608 -2.18 -13.27 43.90
C ASN A 608 -3.54 -12.91 44.55
N PHE A 609 -4.13 -11.76 44.21
CA PHE A 609 -5.30 -11.24 44.93
C PHE A 609 -6.54 -12.18 44.81
N PRO A 610 -7.13 -12.67 45.93
CA PRO A 610 -8.20 -13.69 45.89
C PRO A 610 -9.49 -13.32 45.15
N GLY A 611 -9.72 -12.03 44.88
CA GLY A 611 -10.88 -11.54 44.13
C GLY A 611 -10.74 -11.57 42.62
N ARG A 612 -9.63 -12.08 42.06
CA ARG A 612 -9.38 -12.15 40.60
C ARG A 612 -9.49 -13.59 40.07
N SER A 613 -9.95 -13.73 38.83
CA SER A 613 -10.22 -15.03 38.18
C SER A 613 -8.98 -15.92 38.01
N ALA A 614 -7.79 -15.32 37.97
CA ALA A 614 -6.49 -15.98 37.95
C ALA A 614 -5.42 -15.04 38.53
N PRO A 615 -4.31 -15.57 39.11
CA PRO A 615 -3.14 -14.78 39.47
C PRO A 615 -2.49 -14.15 38.22
N ILE A 616 -1.87 -12.98 38.40
CA ILE A 616 -1.08 -12.31 37.35
C ILE A 616 0.40 -12.26 37.73
N LYS A 617 1.30 -12.15 36.75
CA LYS A 617 2.75 -12.05 37.02
C LYS A 617 3.07 -10.74 37.73
N GLU A 618 3.97 -10.79 38.72
CA GLU A 618 4.45 -9.63 39.48
C GLU A 618 5.02 -8.52 38.58
N GLN A 619 5.70 -8.89 37.50
CA GLN A 619 6.20 -7.97 36.47
C GLN A 619 5.06 -7.14 35.84
N SER A 620 3.88 -7.74 35.61
CA SER A 620 2.72 -7.04 35.08
C SER A 620 2.06 -6.12 36.12
N VAL A 621 2.12 -6.48 37.41
CA VAL A 621 1.72 -5.56 38.51
C VAL A 621 2.65 -4.35 38.54
N ALA A 622 3.97 -4.55 38.46
CA ALA A 622 4.96 -3.48 38.42
C ALA A 622 4.76 -2.56 37.20
N GLU A 623 4.43 -3.12 36.03
CA GLU A 623 4.09 -2.33 34.84
C GLU A 623 2.80 -1.52 35.01
N TYR A 624 1.74 -2.08 35.61
CA TYR A 624 0.51 -1.35 35.89
C TYR A 624 0.74 -0.18 36.87
N LEU A 625 1.63 -0.36 37.83
CA LEU A 625 2.02 0.68 38.79
C LEU A 625 2.85 1.80 38.11
N LEU A 626 3.79 1.45 37.24
CA LEU A 626 4.55 2.45 36.47
C LEU A 626 3.67 3.24 35.49
N GLU A 627 2.68 2.61 34.84
CA GLU A 627 1.70 3.33 34.01
C GLU A 627 0.83 4.29 34.83
N ALA A 628 0.42 3.90 36.04
CA ALA A 628 -0.35 4.77 36.93
C ALA A 628 0.43 6.05 37.31
N ALA A 629 1.74 5.95 37.48
CA ALA A 629 2.62 7.09 37.71
C ALA A 629 2.78 7.99 36.46
N GLN A 630 2.79 7.41 35.26
CA GLN A 630 2.88 8.16 33.99
C GLN A 630 1.60 8.97 33.70
N GLU A 631 0.43 8.43 34.05
CA GLU A 631 -0.87 9.15 33.99
C GLU A 631 -1.09 10.10 35.19
N GLY A 632 -0.06 10.33 36.03
CA GLY A 632 -0.04 11.37 37.05
C GLY A 632 -0.77 11.06 38.36
N LEU A 633 -1.05 9.79 38.68
CA LEU A 633 -1.58 9.41 39.98
C LEU A 633 -0.51 9.49 41.08
N PRO A 634 -0.88 9.78 42.35
CA PRO A 634 0.06 9.79 43.47
C PRO A 634 0.88 8.50 43.58
N PHE A 635 2.21 8.63 43.68
CA PHE A 635 3.11 7.49 43.59
C PHE A 635 4.30 7.61 44.55
N ASP A 636 4.49 6.60 45.40
CA ASP A 636 5.59 6.51 46.34
C ASP A 636 6.82 5.85 45.68
N TRP A 637 7.67 6.71 45.11
CA TRP A 637 8.92 6.29 44.48
C TRP A 637 9.93 5.68 45.45
N ALA A 638 9.87 5.97 46.76
CA ALA A 638 10.76 5.36 47.75
C ALA A 638 10.38 3.90 47.94
N ARG A 639 9.13 3.64 48.33
CA ARG A 639 8.58 2.30 48.55
C ARG A 639 8.66 1.44 47.29
N PHE A 640 8.35 1.98 46.11
CA PHE A 640 8.46 1.21 44.87
C PHE A 640 9.92 0.84 44.53
N SER A 641 10.87 1.76 44.72
CA SER A 641 12.29 1.49 44.45
C SER A 641 12.87 0.44 45.39
N GLU A 642 12.51 0.48 46.68
CA GLU A 642 12.87 -0.53 47.67
C GLU A 642 12.30 -1.91 47.30
N MET A 643 10.99 -1.97 46.98
CA MET A 643 10.30 -3.22 46.62
C MET A 643 10.88 -3.93 45.39
N ILE A 644 11.55 -3.21 44.48
CA ILE A 644 12.21 -3.79 43.30
C ILE A 644 13.73 -3.89 43.43
N GLY A 645 14.32 -3.47 44.55
CA GLY A 645 15.78 -3.47 44.76
C GLY A 645 16.57 -2.46 43.92
N LEU A 646 15.94 -1.34 43.48
CA LEU A 646 16.60 -0.32 42.65
C LEU A 646 17.54 0.55 43.50
N THR A 647 18.81 0.15 43.59
CA THR A 647 19.85 0.88 44.32
C THR A 647 20.53 1.97 43.49
N GLN A 648 21.20 2.91 44.17
CA GLN A 648 21.97 3.99 43.53
C GLN A 648 23.08 3.48 42.60
N GLY A 649 23.69 2.31 42.91
CA GLY A 649 24.68 1.68 42.03
C GLY A 649 24.06 1.25 40.70
N ILE A 650 22.94 0.53 40.76
CA ILE A 650 22.17 0.08 39.58
C ILE A 650 21.73 1.29 38.73
N ILE A 651 21.30 2.39 39.36
CA ILE A 651 20.95 3.64 38.66
C ILE A 651 22.17 4.23 37.94
N SER A 652 23.34 4.26 38.58
CA SER A 652 24.58 4.78 37.97
C SER A 652 25.04 3.93 36.78
N GLU A 653 24.89 2.61 36.85
CA GLU A 653 25.21 1.71 35.74
C GLU A 653 24.24 1.90 34.57
N ILE A 654 22.93 1.99 34.82
CA ILE A 654 21.90 2.28 33.79
C ILE A 654 22.18 3.63 33.11
N GLN A 655 22.61 4.65 33.86
CA GLN A 655 23.04 5.94 33.29
C GLN A 655 24.27 5.81 32.38
N GLY A 656 25.27 5.03 32.79
CA GLY A 656 26.45 4.71 31.97
C GLY A 656 26.09 3.97 30.68
N ALA A 657 25.23 2.96 30.77
CA ALA A 657 24.74 2.21 29.61
C ALA A 657 23.95 3.09 28.62
N ILE A 658 23.02 3.92 29.11
CA ILE A 658 22.28 4.86 28.26
C ILE A 658 23.23 5.85 27.57
N SER A 659 24.26 6.34 28.28
CA SER A 659 25.27 7.26 27.71
C SER A 659 26.12 6.62 26.61
N LYS A 660 26.42 5.32 26.69
CA LYS A 660 27.09 4.57 25.60
C LYS A 660 26.16 4.29 24.41
N VAL A 661 24.91 3.92 24.68
CA VAL A 661 23.93 3.49 23.65
C VAL A 661 23.38 4.67 22.86
N GLY A 662 23.24 5.85 23.48
CA GLY A 662 22.77 7.07 22.83
C GLY A 662 21.28 7.10 22.49
N SER A 663 20.48 6.16 23.01
CA SER A 663 19.02 6.11 22.85
C SER A 663 18.36 5.49 24.08
N THR A 664 17.17 5.98 24.41
CA THR A 664 16.28 5.48 25.48
C THR A 664 15.23 4.49 24.99
N ASP A 665 15.08 4.35 23.67
CA ASP A 665 13.83 3.89 23.05
C ASP A 665 13.83 2.37 22.79
N LYS A 666 15.02 1.77 22.75
CA LYS A 666 15.26 0.34 22.56
C LYS A 666 15.90 -0.23 23.84
N LEU A 667 15.10 -0.91 24.67
CA LEU A 667 15.56 -1.47 25.96
C LEU A 667 16.66 -2.55 25.83
N LYS A 668 16.66 -3.33 24.75
CA LYS A 668 17.59 -4.45 24.57
C LYS A 668 19.06 -4.00 24.42
N PRO A 669 19.41 -3.00 23.57
CA PRO A 669 20.74 -2.37 23.59
C PRO A 669 21.21 -1.90 24.97
N ILE A 670 20.31 -1.29 25.78
CA ILE A 670 20.66 -0.84 27.14
C ILE A 670 20.98 -2.05 28.04
N LYS A 671 20.16 -3.11 28.00
CA LYS A 671 20.41 -4.34 28.78
C LYS A 671 21.69 -5.07 28.34
N ASN A 672 22.06 -5.03 27.07
CA ASN A 672 23.30 -5.66 26.58
C ASN A 672 24.58 -5.02 27.16
N GLU A 673 24.51 -3.76 27.61
CA GLU A 673 25.62 -3.02 28.22
C GLU A 673 25.65 -3.09 29.76
N LEU A 674 24.77 -3.91 30.36
CA LEU A 674 24.56 -4.02 31.82
C LEU A 674 24.78 -5.46 32.31
N PRO A 675 25.29 -5.66 33.55
CA PRO A 675 25.41 -6.99 34.18
C PRO A 675 24.09 -7.77 34.20
N GLU A 676 24.15 -9.11 34.28
CA GLU A 676 22.96 -9.97 34.18
C GLU A 676 21.91 -9.65 35.27
N GLU A 677 22.38 -9.27 36.45
CA GLU A 677 21.64 -8.90 37.66
C GLU A 677 20.70 -7.70 37.46
N ILE A 678 21.02 -6.77 36.55
CA ILE A 678 20.19 -5.58 36.30
C ILE A 678 19.01 -5.94 35.38
N SER A 679 17.85 -6.19 35.99
CA SER A 679 16.62 -6.57 35.28
C SER A 679 16.11 -5.48 34.32
N TYR A 680 15.33 -5.88 33.31
CA TYR A 680 14.57 -4.94 32.47
C TYR A 680 13.60 -4.05 33.29
N GLN A 681 13.16 -4.51 34.46
CA GLN A 681 12.26 -3.77 35.36
C GLN A 681 13.00 -2.59 36.04
N HIS A 682 14.29 -2.73 36.36
CA HIS A 682 15.12 -1.62 36.82
C HIS A 682 15.25 -0.53 35.74
N ILE A 683 15.52 -0.94 34.49
CA ILE A 683 15.65 -0.01 33.34
C ILE A 683 14.32 0.73 33.09
N LYS A 684 13.18 0.01 33.06
CA LYS A 684 11.84 0.61 32.90
C LYS A 684 11.50 1.59 34.03
N THR A 685 11.84 1.26 35.27
CA THR A 685 11.57 2.12 36.44
C THR A 685 12.39 3.41 36.36
N TYR A 686 13.71 3.32 36.13
CA TYR A 686 14.58 4.50 36.00
C TYR A 686 14.12 5.44 34.87
N LEU A 687 13.78 4.90 33.69
CA LEU A 687 13.25 5.70 32.59
C LEU A 687 11.91 6.37 32.94
N THR A 688 11.04 5.70 33.69
CA THR A 688 9.77 6.28 34.13
C THR A 688 9.97 7.39 35.17
N MET A 689 10.83 7.18 36.18
CA MET A 689 11.17 8.23 37.16
C MET A 689 11.68 9.50 36.49
N ARG A 690 12.55 9.35 35.47
CA ARG A 690 13.08 10.45 34.67
C ARG A 690 11.99 11.16 33.86
N ASN A 691 11.06 10.42 33.26
CA ASN A 691 9.92 11.00 32.53
C ASN A 691 8.93 11.73 33.46
N CYS A 692 8.76 11.26 34.69
CA CYS A 692 7.97 11.91 35.74
C CYS A 692 8.69 13.09 36.44
N GLY A 693 9.91 13.44 36.03
CA GLY A 693 10.65 14.60 36.54
C GLY A 693 11.24 14.45 37.95
N ILE A 694 11.36 13.23 38.48
CA ILE A 694 11.79 12.96 39.86
C ILE A 694 13.32 13.02 39.98
N SER A 695 13.86 13.97 40.75
CA SER A 695 15.26 13.90 41.23
C SER A 695 15.35 12.97 42.44
N LEU A 696 16.43 12.17 42.48
CA LEU A 696 16.59 11.13 43.51
C LEU A 696 16.90 11.69 44.91
N GLU A 697 17.36 12.94 44.99
CA GLU A 697 17.75 13.62 46.23
C GLU A 697 16.58 13.75 47.22
N ALA A 698 15.35 13.80 46.73
CA ALA A 698 14.13 13.90 47.54
C ALA A 698 13.70 12.57 48.21
N ILE A 699 14.26 11.43 47.79
CA ILE A 699 13.76 10.09 48.15
C ILE A 699 14.25 9.65 49.55
N GLN A 700 15.33 10.23 50.07
CA GLN A 700 15.95 9.82 51.35
C GLN A 700 15.71 10.78 52.54
N SER A 701 15.05 11.92 52.33
CA SER A 701 14.86 12.95 53.37
C SER A 701 13.60 12.78 54.23
N GLY A 702 12.74 11.78 53.96
CA GLY A 702 11.43 11.63 54.62
C GLY A 702 11.41 10.87 55.95
N SER A 703 12.47 10.17 56.31
CA SER A 703 12.45 9.11 57.34
C SER A 703 13.06 9.50 58.70
N ASN A 704 12.83 10.72 59.20
CA ASN A 704 13.26 11.11 60.55
C ASN A 704 12.42 12.25 61.18
N GLN A 705 11.25 11.91 61.75
CA GLN A 705 10.74 12.51 62.99
C GLN A 705 9.48 11.80 63.51
N THR A 706 9.59 11.15 64.67
CA THR A 706 8.45 10.78 65.51
C THR A 706 8.74 11.24 66.94
N GLY A 707 7.95 12.18 67.45
CA GLY A 707 8.15 12.81 68.75
C GLY A 707 6.92 13.63 69.12
N LYS A 708 6.40 13.39 70.32
CA LYS A 708 5.23 14.06 70.89
C LYS A 708 5.55 15.54 71.20
N ASP A 709 4.51 16.37 71.30
CA ASP A 709 4.02 16.84 72.61
C ASP A 709 2.63 17.51 72.44
N ASP A 710 2.00 17.87 73.57
CA ASP A 710 0.55 18.07 73.69
C ASP A 710 0.01 19.46 73.27
N GLU A 711 -1.32 19.50 73.11
CA GLU A 711 -2.15 20.71 72.97
C GLU A 711 -2.05 21.65 74.20
N PRO A 712 -2.31 22.96 74.06
CA PRO A 712 -3.66 23.42 74.44
C PRO A 712 -4.22 24.61 73.63
N ALA A 713 -5.54 24.73 73.61
CA ALA A 713 -6.30 25.78 72.91
C ALA A 713 -6.82 26.91 73.83
N HIS A 714 -6.91 28.14 73.27
CA HIS A 714 -7.81 29.23 73.70
C HIS A 714 -8.18 30.05 72.43
N ASN A 715 -9.46 30.26 72.07
CA ASN A 715 -10.53 31.08 72.70
C ASN A 715 -10.31 32.60 72.58
N ALA A 716 -11.30 33.44 72.22
CA ALA A 716 -12.68 33.25 71.74
C ALA A 716 -13.30 34.60 71.24
N SER A 717 -14.62 34.62 70.94
CA SER A 717 -15.52 35.79 70.69
C SER A 717 -15.41 36.45 69.29
N ASN A 718 -16.47 36.96 68.64
CA ASN A 718 -17.90 37.22 68.97
C ASN A 718 -18.81 36.76 67.78
N LEU A 719 -20.04 36.25 67.97
CA LEU A 719 -21.34 36.97 68.04
C LEU A 719 -21.55 38.01 66.90
N SER A 720 -22.68 38.05 66.15
CA SER A 720 -23.96 37.34 66.29
C SER A 720 -24.79 37.25 64.98
N ASP A 721 -25.69 36.25 64.91
CA ASP A 721 -26.82 36.09 63.95
C ASP A 721 -27.97 37.13 64.27
N PRO A 722 -29.15 37.24 63.57
CA PRO A 722 -29.92 36.14 62.97
C PRO A 722 -30.78 36.40 61.70
N THR A 723 -31.45 35.31 61.25
CA THR A 723 -32.72 35.22 60.49
C THR A 723 -32.77 35.57 59.00
N LEU A 724 -33.72 35.03 58.20
CA LEU A 724 -34.27 33.64 58.13
C LEU A 724 -35.19 33.59 56.88
N GLU A 725 -35.00 32.65 55.96
CA GLU A 725 -36.13 32.00 55.27
C GLU A 725 -35.67 30.74 54.51
N THR A 726 -36.40 29.64 54.70
CA THR A 726 -36.17 28.35 54.06
C THR A 726 -37.45 27.89 53.36
N CYS A 727 -37.34 27.36 52.15
CA CYS A 727 -38.33 26.38 51.68
C CYS A 727 -37.70 25.36 50.73
N HIS A 728 -38.30 24.18 50.65
CA HIS A 728 -37.70 22.95 50.12
C HIS A 728 -38.66 22.23 49.16
N VAL A 729 -38.12 21.54 48.14
CA VAL A 729 -38.66 20.26 47.57
C VAL A 729 -40.03 20.47 46.83
N GLU A 730 -40.63 19.63 45.97
CA GLU A 730 -40.61 18.19 45.57
C GLU A 730 -40.73 18.12 44.01
N ARG A 731 -40.09 17.23 43.23
CA ARG A 731 -40.32 15.77 43.01
C ARG A 731 -41.76 15.40 42.61
N TYR A 732 -41.95 14.65 41.52
CA TYR A 732 -42.99 13.61 41.36
C TYR A 732 -42.78 12.76 40.09
N CYS A 733 -43.37 11.56 40.06
CA CYS A 733 -43.43 10.61 38.93
C CYS A 733 -44.87 10.04 38.79
N GLU A 734 -45.07 9.23 37.73
CA GLU A 734 -46.12 8.20 37.51
C GLU A 734 -47.21 8.46 36.44
N ASP A 735 -47.10 7.68 35.36
CA ASP A 735 -48.09 6.81 34.68
C ASP A 735 -49.55 7.26 34.39
N GLY A 736 -49.90 7.26 33.08
CA GLY A 736 -50.63 6.10 32.55
C GLY A 736 -52.02 6.26 31.87
N ILE A 737 -52.26 5.37 30.89
CA ILE A 737 -53.55 4.79 30.43
C ILE A 737 -54.36 5.50 29.28
N SER A 738 -54.25 4.91 28.06
CA SER A 738 -55.30 4.63 27.02
C SER A 738 -56.12 5.78 26.36
N ALA A 739 -56.67 5.68 25.13
CA ALA A 739 -56.69 4.58 24.14
C ALA A 739 -57.00 5.04 22.67
N LYS A 740 -56.72 4.13 21.71
CA LYS A 740 -57.38 3.91 20.37
C LYS A 740 -57.21 4.89 19.19
N SER A 741 -56.77 4.30 18.06
CA SER A 741 -57.13 4.56 16.64
C SER A 741 -56.74 5.91 16.01
N SER A 742 -56.45 6.02 14.70
CA SER A 742 -56.76 5.14 13.55
C SER A 742 -55.56 4.88 12.61
N LEU A 743 -55.78 4.06 11.58
CA LEU A 743 -54.87 3.79 10.48
C LEU A 743 -54.57 5.07 9.67
N GLU A 744 -53.42 5.11 8.98
CA GLU A 744 -53.43 4.98 7.52
C GLU A 744 -52.10 4.47 6.96
N LYS A 745 -52.18 3.42 6.15
CA LYS A 745 -51.09 2.87 5.32
C LYS A 745 -51.77 2.08 4.21
N TRP A 746 -51.60 2.51 2.96
CA TRP A 746 -52.10 1.78 1.79
C TRP A 746 -51.08 1.80 0.67
N ASP A 747 -50.69 0.61 0.24
CA ASP A 747 -50.09 0.35 -1.07
C ASP A 747 -51.18 0.42 -2.16
N LEU A 748 -50.81 0.67 -3.42
CA LEU A 748 -51.65 0.36 -4.58
C LEU A 748 -50.76 0.02 -5.80
N GLU A 749 -51.35 -0.70 -6.76
CA GLU A 749 -50.64 -1.63 -7.66
C GLU A 749 -50.54 -1.12 -9.12
N ILE A 750 -50.61 -2.05 -10.08
CA ILE A 750 -50.79 -1.91 -11.55
C ILE A 750 -49.46 -1.80 -12.33
N ASP A 751 -49.14 -2.66 -13.32
CA ASP A 751 -49.95 -3.65 -14.08
C ASP A 751 -49.20 -4.97 -14.37
N GLU A 752 -49.92 -6.01 -14.84
CA GLU A 752 -49.39 -7.36 -15.15
C GLU A 752 -49.92 -7.91 -16.51
N VAL A 753 -49.47 -9.12 -16.92
CA VAL A 753 -50.01 -9.98 -18.01
C VAL A 753 -49.77 -9.41 -19.46
N PRO A 754 -49.66 -10.21 -20.56
CA PRO A 754 -49.99 -11.63 -20.69
C PRO A 754 -48.96 -12.60 -21.30
N ILE A 755 -49.17 -13.87 -20.94
CA ILE A 755 -48.63 -15.09 -21.57
C ILE A 755 -49.77 -15.76 -22.37
N LEU A 756 -49.46 -16.35 -23.53
CA LEU A 756 -50.34 -17.35 -24.20
C LEU A 756 -49.52 -18.55 -24.73
N PRO A 757 -50.14 -19.72 -25.01
CA PRO A 757 -49.51 -21.01 -24.72
C PRO A 757 -49.34 -21.96 -25.94
N VAL A 758 -48.74 -23.13 -25.71
CA VAL A 758 -48.86 -24.33 -26.56
C VAL A 758 -49.05 -25.59 -25.70
N ASN A 759 -49.89 -26.52 -26.16
CA ASN A 759 -50.22 -27.80 -25.51
C ASN A 759 -49.23 -28.93 -25.87
N GLY A 760 -49.28 -30.06 -25.17
CA GLY A 760 -48.72 -31.33 -25.69
C GLY A 760 -48.50 -32.44 -24.66
N SER A 761 -49.42 -33.41 -24.61
CA SER A 761 -49.32 -34.62 -23.79
C SER A 761 -49.07 -35.86 -24.65
N GLU A 762 -48.26 -36.83 -24.20
CA GLU A 762 -48.59 -38.27 -24.30
C GLU A 762 -47.66 -39.20 -23.48
N VAL A 763 -47.96 -40.50 -23.45
CA VAL A 763 -47.45 -41.51 -22.50
C VAL A 763 -47.13 -42.84 -23.20
N GLN A 764 -46.07 -43.55 -22.76
CA GLN A 764 -45.74 -45.01 -22.84
C GLN A 764 -44.19 -45.22 -22.92
N LYS A 765 -43.53 -46.32 -22.50
CA LYS A 765 -43.89 -47.56 -21.74
C LYS A 765 -42.61 -48.20 -21.13
N LEU A 766 -42.76 -49.07 -20.13
CA LEU A 766 -41.71 -49.96 -19.56
C LEU A 766 -41.70 -51.35 -20.24
N PRO A 767 -40.59 -52.12 -20.19
CA PRO A 767 -40.30 -53.12 -19.12
C PRO A 767 -38.90 -52.92 -18.45
N LEU A 768 -38.53 -53.39 -17.24
CA LEU A 768 -38.70 -54.68 -16.50
C LEU A 768 -37.85 -55.83 -17.11
N VAL A 769 -37.26 -56.80 -16.41
CA VAL A 769 -37.12 -57.21 -14.98
C VAL A 769 -35.96 -58.25 -14.92
N CYS A 770 -35.17 -58.51 -13.86
CA CYS A 770 -34.65 -57.74 -12.72
C CYS A 770 -33.19 -58.24 -12.46
N GLU A 771 -32.58 -58.65 -11.34
CA GLU A 771 -32.83 -58.89 -9.89
C GLU A 771 -31.45 -58.76 -9.16
N GLY A 772 -31.31 -58.61 -7.83
CA GLY A 772 -32.27 -58.45 -6.74
C GLY A 772 -31.59 -58.18 -5.37
N GLU A 773 -32.41 -57.83 -4.36
CA GLU A 773 -32.24 -57.88 -2.87
C GLU A 773 -30.91 -57.40 -2.19
N PHE A 774 -30.89 -56.79 -1.00
CA PHE A 774 -31.80 -56.78 0.16
C PHE A 774 -32.12 -55.37 0.68
N THR A 775 -33.05 -55.25 1.66
CA THR A 775 -33.54 -53.95 2.18
C THR A 775 -33.52 -53.79 3.70
N ASN A 776 -33.36 -52.53 4.14
CA ASN A 776 -33.93 -51.88 5.33
C ASN A 776 -34.12 -52.67 6.65
N LYS A 777 -33.54 -52.14 7.74
CA LYS A 777 -34.34 -51.53 8.83
C LYS A 777 -33.51 -50.76 9.87
N ARG A 778 -34.11 -49.69 10.43
CA ARG A 778 -33.77 -49.16 11.76
C ARG A 778 -34.10 -50.23 12.81
N GLN A 779 -33.24 -50.39 13.83
CA GLN A 779 -33.65 -51.01 15.09
C GLN A 779 -33.15 -50.16 16.26
N LYS A 780 -34.08 -49.73 17.12
CA LYS A 780 -33.80 -48.98 18.35
C LYS A 780 -33.95 -49.96 19.51
N VAL A 781 -32.85 -50.32 20.16
CA VAL A 781 -32.85 -51.13 21.38
C VAL A 781 -32.25 -50.31 22.51
N SER A 782 -32.93 -50.28 23.64
CA SER A 782 -32.52 -49.57 24.85
C SER A 782 -31.70 -50.48 25.76
N GLU A 783 -30.47 -50.08 26.07
CA GLU A 783 -29.83 -50.46 27.34
C GLU A 783 -29.83 -49.25 28.27
N THR A 784 -30.69 -49.28 29.29
CA THR A 784 -30.55 -48.41 30.45
C THR A 784 -29.38 -48.89 31.31
N LYS A 785 -28.22 -48.28 31.12
CA LYS A 785 -27.13 -48.30 32.11
C LYS A 785 -27.09 -46.94 32.79
N GLU A 786 -27.38 -46.93 34.10
CA GLU A 786 -27.07 -45.78 34.94
C GLU A 786 -25.54 -45.63 34.98
N VAL A 787 -25.02 -44.65 34.24
CA VAL A 787 -23.64 -44.21 34.33
C VAL A 787 -23.66 -42.83 34.96
N ASN A 788 -22.92 -42.65 36.05
CA ASN A 788 -22.82 -41.39 36.76
C ASN A 788 -22.55 -40.24 35.80
N SER A 789 -23.27 -39.13 35.92
CA SER A 789 -23.10 -37.92 35.10
C SER A 789 -21.84 -37.14 35.51
N THR A 790 -20.68 -37.76 35.32
CA THR A 790 -19.37 -37.11 35.33
C THR A 790 -19.35 -36.04 34.26
N LYS A 791 -19.60 -34.80 34.69
CA LYS A 791 -19.56 -33.58 33.88
C LYS A 791 -18.28 -33.50 33.06
N LEU A 792 -18.39 -33.71 31.75
CA LEU A 792 -17.26 -33.65 30.83
C LEU A 792 -16.81 -32.20 30.69
N LYS A 793 -15.58 -31.90 31.16
CA LYS A 793 -14.94 -30.61 30.93
C LYS A 793 -14.33 -30.58 29.54
N ALA A 794 -14.58 -29.51 28.80
CA ALA A 794 -13.86 -29.19 27.59
C ALA A 794 -12.42 -28.75 27.95
N THR A 795 -11.45 -29.47 27.40
CA THR A 795 -10.03 -29.09 27.32
C THR A 795 -9.58 -29.17 25.86
N GLU A 796 -8.44 -28.57 25.52
CA GLU A 796 -7.90 -28.57 24.15
C GLU A 796 -7.86 -29.98 23.56
N SER A 797 -7.19 -30.90 24.27
CA SER A 797 -7.07 -32.30 23.87
C SER A 797 -8.42 -33.00 23.78
N SER A 798 -9.37 -32.77 24.71
CA SER A 798 -10.64 -33.49 24.70
C SER A 798 -11.58 -33.03 23.59
N VAL A 799 -11.61 -31.72 23.29
CA VAL A 799 -12.41 -31.15 22.19
C VAL A 799 -11.84 -31.59 20.84
N VAL A 800 -10.51 -31.57 20.70
CA VAL A 800 -9.81 -32.09 19.50
C VAL A 800 -10.07 -33.59 19.32
N GLU A 801 -9.87 -34.41 20.36
CA GLU A 801 -10.07 -35.86 20.24
C GLU A 801 -11.54 -36.23 19.99
N TRP A 802 -12.50 -35.46 20.51
CA TRP A 802 -13.92 -35.64 20.18
C TRP A 802 -14.26 -35.25 18.73
N LEU A 803 -13.83 -34.07 18.27
CA LEU A 803 -14.06 -33.60 16.89
C LEU A 803 -13.40 -34.51 15.82
N LYS A 804 -12.32 -35.21 16.18
CA LYS A 804 -11.66 -36.23 15.34
C LYS A 804 -12.56 -37.41 14.96
N ASN A 805 -13.62 -37.65 15.73
CA ASN A 805 -14.56 -38.75 15.52
C ASN A 805 -15.87 -38.31 14.84
N LEU A 806 -15.92 -37.11 14.25
CA LEU A 806 -17.12 -36.51 13.65
C LEU A 806 -16.84 -35.99 12.23
N ASP A 807 -17.02 -36.85 11.22
CA ASP A 807 -16.80 -36.52 9.80
C ASP A 807 -17.57 -35.26 9.34
N GLU A 808 -18.81 -35.07 9.83
CA GLU A 808 -19.64 -33.90 9.50
C GLU A 808 -19.32 -32.65 10.35
N GLY A 809 -18.52 -32.78 11.40
CA GLY A 809 -18.24 -31.73 12.39
C GLY A 809 -19.33 -31.56 13.45
N ALA A 810 -19.18 -30.57 14.33
CA ALA A 810 -20.12 -30.28 15.42
C ALA A 810 -20.47 -28.79 15.47
N THR A 811 -21.73 -28.42 15.71
CA THR A 811 -22.11 -27.02 15.99
C THR A 811 -21.68 -26.61 17.41
N LEU A 812 -21.72 -25.30 17.70
CA LEU A 812 -21.49 -24.81 19.06
C LEU A 812 -22.46 -25.45 20.08
N SER A 813 -23.71 -25.73 19.69
CA SER A 813 -24.69 -26.40 20.56
C SER A 813 -24.25 -27.82 20.91
N ASP A 814 -23.78 -28.58 19.92
CA ASP A 814 -23.37 -29.98 20.11
C ASP A 814 -22.13 -30.09 21.01
N VAL A 815 -21.17 -29.16 20.84
CA VAL A 815 -19.99 -29.06 21.73
C VAL A 815 -20.41 -28.74 23.17
N LEU A 816 -21.37 -27.84 23.37
CA LEU A 816 -21.87 -27.46 24.70
C LEU A 816 -22.71 -28.55 25.38
N GLU A 817 -23.47 -29.33 24.60
CA GLU A 817 -24.23 -30.47 25.12
C GLU A 817 -23.31 -31.63 25.53
N HIS A 818 -22.26 -31.90 24.74
CA HIS A 818 -21.25 -32.92 25.06
C HIS A 818 -20.38 -32.51 26.26
N PHE A 819 -19.83 -31.28 26.27
CA PHE A 819 -18.95 -30.77 27.32
C PHE A 819 -19.69 -29.96 28.40
N ASN A 820 -20.79 -30.52 28.90
CA ASN A 820 -21.68 -29.94 29.92
C ASN A 820 -21.03 -29.66 31.31
N GLY A 821 -19.73 -29.94 31.47
CA GLY A 821 -18.92 -29.58 32.64
C GLY A 821 -18.19 -28.24 32.56
N SER A 822 -18.18 -27.57 31.40
CA SER A 822 -17.55 -26.26 31.19
C SER A 822 -18.59 -25.14 31.06
N SER A 823 -18.20 -23.89 31.35
CA SER A 823 -19.05 -22.73 31.08
C SER A 823 -19.14 -22.46 29.57
N LYS A 824 -20.23 -21.86 29.11
CA LYS A 824 -20.40 -21.52 27.68
C LYS A 824 -19.26 -20.64 27.17
N ASP A 825 -18.89 -19.63 27.95
CA ASP A 825 -17.90 -18.64 27.54
C ASP A 825 -16.50 -19.28 27.51
N SER A 826 -16.18 -20.16 28.46
CA SER A 826 -14.94 -20.96 28.45
C SER A 826 -14.85 -21.92 27.25
N VAL A 827 -15.97 -22.48 26.79
CA VAL A 827 -16.00 -23.33 25.59
C VAL A 827 -15.81 -22.48 24.32
N VAL A 828 -16.41 -21.29 24.24
CA VAL A 828 -16.22 -20.37 23.11
C VAL A 828 -14.78 -19.84 23.06
N GLU A 829 -14.21 -19.46 24.21
CA GLU A 829 -12.81 -19.03 24.32
C GLU A 829 -11.84 -20.15 23.89
N LEU A 830 -12.05 -21.37 24.39
CA LEU A 830 -11.28 -22.55 24.00
C LEU A 830 -11.35 -22.85 22.49
N LEU A 831 -12.55 -22.77 21.89
CA LEU A 831 -12.72 -22.97 20.45
C LEU A 831 -12.04 -21.86 19.62
N ASN A 832 -12.03 -20.61 20.12
CA ASN A 832 -11.31 -19.51 19.49
C ASN A 832 -9.77 -19.67 19.58
N CYS A 833 -9.25 -20.17 20.71
CA CYS A 833 -7.83 -20.53 20.84
C CYS A 833 -7.47 -21.66 19.86
N LEU A 834 -8.23 -22.77 19.86
CA LEU A 834 -8.00 -23.89 18.93
C LEU A 834 -8.11 -23.50 17.44
N GLN A 835 -8.88 -22.46 17.10
CA GLN A 835 -8.86 -21.86 15.75
C GLN A 835 -7.64 -20.99 15.48
N SER A 836 -7.19 -20.21 16.47
CA SER A 836 -5.99 -19.36 16.38
C SER A 836 -4.71 -20.19 16.27
N ASP A 837 -4.67 -21.35 16.94
CA ASP A 837 -3.59 -22.33 16.92
C ASP A 837 -3.76 -23.39 15.82
N PHE A 838 -4.62 -23.13 14.82
CA PHE A 838 -4.84 -23.97 13.63
C PHE A 838 -5.15 -25.46 13.91
N SER A 839 -5.68 -25.78 15.09
CA SER A 839 -6.07 -27.14 15.48
C SER A 839 -7.48 -27.50 15.04
N ILE A 840 -8.36 -26.50 14.88
CA ILE A 840 -9.71 -26.64 14.32
C ILE A 840 -10.03 -25.45 13.39
N TYR A 841 -11.04 -25.59 12.55
CA TYR A 841 -11.64 -24.49 11.79
C TYR A 841 -13.17 -24.49 11.94
N SER A 842 -13.83 -23.38 11.58
CA SER A 842 -15.30 -23.34 11.45
C SER A 842 -15.75 -22.98 10.04
N LYS A 843 -16.84 -23.60 9.60
CA LYS A 843 -17.48 -23.35 8.31
C LYS A 843 -19.00 -23.42 8.46
N GLY A 844 -19.68 -22.27 8.36
CA GLY A 844 -21.15 -22.21 8.45
C GLY A 844 -21.72 -22.50 9.85
N GLY A 845 -20.91 -22.37 10.91
CA GLY A 845 -21.34 -22.59 12.30
C GLY A 845 -21.04 -23.97 12.88
N THR A 846 -20.57 -24.93 12.07
CA THR A 846 -19.91 -26.15 12.58
C THR A 846 -18.41 -25.95 12.73
N TYR A 847 -17.81 -26.64 13.69
CA TYR A 847 -16.38 -26.78 13.94
C TYR A 847 -15.92 -28.14 13.44
N LYS A 848 -14.73 -28.19 12.84
CA LYS A 848 -14.07 -29.39 12.34
C LYS A 848 -12.57 -29.32 12.64
N ILE A 849 -11.92 -30.47 12.75
CA ILE A 849 -10.46 -30.53 12.75
C ILE A 849 -9.90 -30.22 11.36
N LEU A 850 -8.71 -29.59 11.37
CA LEU A 850 -7.90 -29.26 10.20
C LEU A 850 -7.14 -30.49 9.66
#